data_AF-A0AB34FX23-F1
#
_entry.id   AF-A0AB34FX23-F1
#
_cell.length_a   1.000
_cell.length_b   1.000
_cell.length_c   1.000
_cell.angle_alpha   90.00
_cell.angle_beta   90.00
_cell.angle_gamma   90.00
#
_symmetry.space_group_name_H-M   'P 1'
#
loop_
_entity.id
_entity.type
_entity.pdbx_description
1 polymer ?
#
loop_
_entity_poly.entity_id
_entity_poly.type
_entity_poly.pdbx_seq_one_letter_code
_entity_poly.pdbx_strand_id
1 'polypeptide(L)'
;MTVQVTGKPVGPIGFGLLGLTISAALSDEQRFAAIKAALESGCNYFNGGEFYGTPEENSLTLLNQYLAAHPEDADRIVLNVKGGLGPNHTPAGSRKDVAKSIDNVLRLLGPQGRIAQFEVGRKDPNVDYEEETLATIDEYVKSGKIGGISLSEVSAATIRSAAKRFKITGVETELSLFHTDPLTNGILETCGELGIPVIAYSAPLGRGFLGGQLKSLDDLPANDRKRIFPRFQENNFYKNLELVRAVEDIAKRKGCTIGQIAIGWVVAMSRRPGMPTIIPIPGSSKPERVRENATLVDLTDAELKEIDEILKAFVPAGERYPERFMAPKDSGLGLRERTCWLLRVIYSIDCRLDAVLRVTRQDISVGGFVRSTALVNGTTPGPALRIPENEIVWIRVYNDMKEDNLTMHWHGLGQAAYPFSDGTPLASQWPIPPMHFFDYELKSPRGSAGTYYYHSHVGFQANTAAGPLIVQDDRSAPAPYHYDDERIIFLQEYWNKTDAEMESGLEATPLIWYAEPNTWLVNGQGISAYSGTDSASRALHVIDVTPGKTYRFRLIAATSLSIALFGFEEHKDFKIVAADGHYTKPHPVELLQMGSGQRLDALFAAKTCEELHDLGRLDFYMQLESRDRDAVVETYAILRYANTCGFSRRMLNRLSERENPTAAPLKLPPTISGYLDYVLRPLDRDREANRAPTAAEVTRRVFIKLQEIQNQYYIWQVNDNTWTEHGADPLPHTTPREPYLVALYRNQTEHLPDYDAAVANGGLDPRTRTYPVRMGEVIEVIWQQFGARQLDAGGRGGALDTHPLHAHGAHYWDMGGGDGAWDAATMEARLLGGAGAGSGSGSDSGSDSGSGWEPEPEPVPEPVRRDTTVLYRYGEWTPARDEAPQGWRAWRLRAEQAGVWMVHCHTLQHMVEGMQTVWVHGDAADLMRVGPVDAQGYLEYGGDVYGNGSHAPRVVHFHDVG
;
A
#
# COMPACT_ATOMS: atom_id res chain seq x y z
N MET A 1 24.15 19.48 40.22
CA MET A 1 23.35 20.59 39.64
C MET A 1 22.03 20.64 40.37
N THR A 2 21.65 21.78 40.95
CA THR A 2 20.34 21.93 41.59
C THR A 2 19.33 22.25 40.49
N VAL A 3 18.43 21.31 40.21
CA VAL A 3 17.42 21.47 39.17
C VAL A 3 16.37 22.44 39.68
N GLN A 4 15.87 23.36 38.84
CA GLN A 4 14.78 24.24 39.22
C GLN A 4 13.53 23.88 38.43
N VAL A 5 12.44 23.62 39.13
CA VAL A 5 11.11 23.46 38.54
C VAL A 5 10.24 24.60 39.02
N THR A 6 9.66 25.36 38.09
CA THR A 6 8.87 26.57 38.36
C THR A 6 9.54 27.56 39.33
N GLY A 7 10.87 27.65 39.29
CA GLY A 7 11.67 28.53 40.14
C GLY A 7 11.97 27.98 41.55
N LYS A 8 11.50 26.78 41.89
CA LYS A 8 11.84 26.09 43.15
C LYS A 8 12.95 25.06 42.93
N PRO A 9 13.96 24.98 43.83
CA PRO A 9 15.01 23.96 43.74
C PRO A 9 14.43 22.58 44.06
N VAL A 10 14.77 21.59 43.23
CA VAL A 10 14.42 20.19 43.43
C VAL A 10 15.64 19.29 43.45
N GLY A 11 15.55 18.20 44.22
CA GLY A 11 16.57 17.16 44.27
C GLY A 11 16.74 16.41 42.94
N PRO A 12 17.84 15.65 42.76
CA PRO A 12 18.10 14.88 41.55
C PRO A 12 17.15 13.68 41.37
N ILE A 13 16.39 13.33 42.40
CA ILE A 13 15.41 12.24 42.44
C ILE A 13 14.14 12.82 43.06
N GLY A 14 12.98 12.53 42.47
CA GLY A 14 11.67 12.89 43.03
C GLY A 14 10.95 11.67 43.61
N PHE A 15 9.64 11.80 43.86
CA PHE A 15 8.84 10.78 44.52
C PHE A 15 7.46 10.63 43.88
N GLY A 16 7.12 9.40 43.46
CA GLY A 16 5.83 9.08 42.85
C GLY A 16 4.82 8.58 43.88
N LEU A 17 3.66 9.23 43.99
CA LEU A 17 2.66 8.95 45.03
C LEU A 17 1.68 7.83 44.67
N LEU A 18 1.64 7.41 43.40
CA LEU A 18 0.68 6.41 42.90
C LEU A 18 0.64 5.14 43.78
N GLY A 19 1.80 4.62 44.17
CA GLY A 19 1.92 3.38 44.95
C GLY A 19 1.39 3.46 46.38
N LEU A 20 1.10 4.65 46.91
CA LEU A 20 0.57 4.83 48.27
C LEU A 20 -0.94 4.61 48.36
N THR A 21 -1.65 4.70 47.24
CA THR A 21 -3.12 4.72 47.19
C THR A 21 -3.74 3.63 46.31
N ILE A 22 -2.95 2.97 45.43
CA ILE A 22 -3.48 1.92 44.53
C ILE A 22 -3.22 0.47 44.99
N SER A 23 -2.40 0.25 46.02
CA SER A 23 -2.09 -1.09 46.57
C SER A 23 -2.92 -1.41 47.81
N ALA A 24 -2.82 -2.64 48.35
CA ALA A 24 -3.55 -3.09 49.54
C ALA A 24 -3.60 -2.05 50.67
N ALA A 25 -4.67 -2.04 51.47
CA ALA A 25 -4.98 -1.02 52.46
C ALA A 25 -3.80 -0.74 53.43
N LEU A 26 -3.03 0.32 53.14
CA LEU A 26 -2.02 0.90 54.02
C LEU A 26 -2.68 1.85 55.00
N SER A 27 -2.18 1.93 56.24
CA SER A 27 -2.62 2.95 57.18
C SER A 27 -2.02 4.32 56.80
N ASP A 28 -2.69 5.40 57.19
CA ASP A 28 -2.18 6.76 56.95
C ASP A 28 -0.84 7.00 57.62
N GLU A 29 -0.58 6.38 58.78
CA GLU A 29 0.74 6.43 59.45
C GLU A 29 1.86 5.88 58.55
N GLN A 30 1.63 4.76 57.87
CA GLN A 30 2.61 4.18 56.94
C GLN A 30 2.82 5.06 55.71
N ARG A 31 1.74 5.63 55.17
CA ARG A 31 1.80 6.52 54.01
C ARG A 31 2.51 7.83 54.35
N PHE A 32 2.25 8.40 55.53
CA PHE A 32 2.88 9.63 56.02
C PHE A 32 4.37 9.41 56.30
N ALA A 33 4.73 8.27 56.89
CA ALA A 33 6.13 7.91 57.12
C ALA A 33 6.92 7.82 55.80
N ALA A 34 6.32 7.29 54.73
CA ALA A 34 6.96 7.23 53.41
C ALA A 34 7.13 8.64 52.79
N ILE A 35 6.11 9.49 52.88
CA ILE A 35 6.17 10.89 52.41
C ILE A 35 7.26 11.67 53.15
N LYS A 36 7.29 11.55 54.48
CA LYS A 36 8.29 12.22 55.32
C LYS A 36 9.71 11.74 55.03
N ALA A 37 9.90 10.43 54.86
CA ALA A 37 11.20 9.87 54.47
C ALA A 37 11.69 10.39 53.12
N ALA A 38 10.79 10.63 52.15
CA ALA A 38 11.14 11.23 50.87
C ALA A 38 11.64 12.68 51.05
N LEU A 39 10.93 13.49 51.84
CA LEU A 39 11.31 14.88 52.13
C LEU A 39 12.63 15.00 52.92
N GLU A 40 12.83 14.14 53.91
CA GLU A 40 14.08 14.06 54.68
C GLU A 40 15.28 13.63 53.80
N SER A 41 15.02 12.81 52.79
CA SER A 41 16.06 12.36 51.84
C SER A 41 16.28 13.33 50.67
N GLY A 42 15.61 14.49 50.66
CA GLY A 42 15.76 15.51 49.62
C GLY A 42 14.97 15.25 48.33
N CYS A 43 14.11 14.23 48.29
CA CYS A 43 13.23 13.92 47.16
C CYS A 43 11.98 14.80 47.19
N ASN A 44 12.13 16.12 47.01
CA ASN A 44 11.07 17.09 47.23
C ASN A 44 10.17 17.38 46.01
N TYR A 45 10.46 16.77 44.85
CA TYR A 45 9.58 16.80 43.68
C TYR A 45 8.58 15.65 43.73
N PHE A 46 7.30 15.94 43.96
CA PHE A 46 6.24 14.94 44.12
C PHE A 46 5.36 14.85 42.88
N ASN A 47 4.99 13.63 42.49
CA ASN A 47 4.04 13.38 41.42
C ASN A 47 2.78 12.70 41.97
N GLY A 48 1.65 13.40 41.84
CA GLY A 48 0.33 12.92 42.24
C GLY A 48 -0.67 13.02 41.10
N GLY A 49 -1.90 12.57 41.35
CA GLY A 49 -2.98 12.64 40.37
C GLY A 49 -4.35 12.43 41.01
N GLU A 50 -5.39 13.02 40.40
CA GLU A 50 -6.76 12.89 40.89
C GLU A 50 -7.32 11.47 40.72
N PHE A 51 -6.75 10.70 39.79
CA PHE A 51 -7.09 9.30 39.54
C PHE A 51 -6.11 8.30 40.19
N TYR A 52 -5.20 8.77 41.06
CA TYR A 52 -4.28 7.91 41.79
C TYR A 52 -4.97 7.39 43.05
N GLY A 53 -5.93 6.48 42.88
CA GLY A 53 -6.82 5.98 43.95
C GLY A 53 -8.29 6.13 43.57
N THR A 54 -9.18 6.09 44.56
CA THR A 54 -10.61 6.35 44.36
C THR A 54 -10.90 7.86 44.39
N PRO A 55 -12.06 8.33 43.90
CA PRO A 55 -12.42 9.75 43.99
C PRO A 55 -12.40 10.31 45.42
N GLU A 56 -12.67 9.47 46.42
CA GLU A 56 -12.67 9.82 47.84
C GLU A 56 -11.30 9.64 48.52
N GLU A 57 -10.50 8.66 48.09
CA GLU A 57 -9.21 8.30 48.67
C GLU A 57 -8.14 8.18 47.56
N ASN A 58 -7.57 9.32 47.18
CA ASN A 58 -6.50 9.43 46.18
C ASN A 58 -5.29 10.22 46.72
N SER A 59 -4.25 10.33 45.91
CA SER A 59 -3.01 10.99 46.31
C SER A 59 -3.18 12.44 46.77
N LEU A 60 -4.21 13.16 46.30
CA LEU A 60 -4.46 14.56 46.66
C LEU A 60 -5.15 14.67 48.02
N THR A 61 -6.12 13.80 48.31
CA THR A 61 -6.75 13.75 49.64
C THR A 61 -5.75 13.28 50.71
N LEU A 62 -4.88 12.33 50.36
CA LEU A 62 -3.76 11.91 51.20
C LEU A 62 -2.79 13.07 51.50
N LEU A 63 -2.39 13.83 50.48
CA LEU A 63 -1.52 14.99 50.66
C LEU A 63 -2.17 16.08 51.52
N ASN A 64 -3.47 16.32 51.35
CA ASN A 64 -4.20 17.27 52.16
C ASN A 64 -4.17 16.87 53.65
N GLN A 65 -4.45 15.60 53.95
CA GLN A 65 -4.37 15.06 55.31
C GLN A 65 -2.94 15.12 55.87
N TYR A 66 -1.92 14.80 55.07
CA TYR A 66 -0.52 14.90 55.47
C TYR A 66 -0.12 16.33 55.81
N LEU A 67 -0.46 17.29 54.94
CA LEU A 67 -0.13 18.71 55.14
C LEU A 67 -0.89 19.29 56.34
N ALA A 68 -2.13 18.86 56.59
CA ALA A 68 -2.85 19.26 57.78
C ALA A 68 -2.14 18.79 59.07
N ALA A 69 -1.52 17.61 59.05
CA ALA A 69 -0.72 17.08 60.15
C ALA A 69 0.71 17.67 60.23
N HIS A 70 1.28 18.07 59.09
CA HIS A 70 2.65 18.57 58.91
C HIS A 70 2.68 19.85 58.06
N PRO A 71 2.10 20.97 58.52
CA PRO A 71 1.97 22.19 57.73
C PRO A 71 3.33 22.83 57.38
N GLU A 72 4.38 22.55 58.16
CA GLU A 72 5.76 23.00 57.92
C GLU A 72 6.36 22.45 56.61
N ASP A 73 5.83 21.35 56.09
CA ASP A 73 6.34 20.70 54.88
C ASP A 73 5.72 21.25 53.59
N ALA A 74 4.66 22.06 53.66
CA ALA A 74 3.92 22.56 52.50
C ALA A 74 4.81 23.32 51.50
N ASP A 75 5.70 24.18 51.99
CA ASP A 75 6.58 24.98 51.15
C ASP A 75 7.75 24.18 50.56
N ARG A 76 8.10 23.05 51.18
CA ARG A 76 9.19 22.16 50.77
C ARG A 76 8.80 21.31 49.57
N ILE A 77 7.52 21.00 49.39
CA ILE A 77 7.01 20.15 48.31
C ILE A 77 6.87 20.94 47.00
N VAL A 78 7.36 20.36 45.91
CA VAL A 78 7.10 20.79 44.53
C VAL A 78 6.22 19.74 43.88
N LEU A 79 4.91 20.01 43.79
CA LEU A 79 3.90 19.04 43.38
C LEU A 79 3.53 19.19 41.90
N ASN A 80 3.75 18.14 41.11
CA ASN A 80 3.13 17.93 39.81
C ASN A 80 1.85 17.10 39.95
N VAL A 81 0.74 17.55 39.36
CA VAL A 81 -0.55 16.86 39.43
C VAL A 81 -1.05 16.46 38.06
N LYS A 82 -1.43 15.19 37.94
CA LYS A 82 -2.02 14.59 36.74
C LYS A 82 -3.55 14.56 36.82
N GLY A 83 -4.22 15.18 35.86
CA GLY A 83 -5.68 15.27 35.76
C GLY A 83 -6.22 15.01 34.36
N GLY A 84 -7.44 15.46 34.07
CA GLY A 84 -8.01 15.43 32.71
C GLY A 84 -8.38 14.04 32.19
N LEU A 85 -8.93 13.18 33.06
CA LEU A 85 -9.50 11.89 32.65
C LEU A 85 -11.03 11.88 32.80
N GLY A 86 -11.71 11.37 31.77
CA GLY A 86 -13.14 11.09 31.76
C GLY A 86 -13.49 9.74 32.40
N PRO A 87 -14.77 9.33 32.31
CA PRO A 87 -15.23 8.01 32.77
C PRO A 87 -14.37 6.89 32.19
N ASN A 88 -14.10 5.85 32.99
CA ASN A 88 -13.27 4.70 32.61
C ASN A 88 -11.80 5.04 32.24
N HIS A 89 -11.24 6.14 32.78
CA HIS A 89 -9.86 6.59 32.51
C HIS A 89 -9.58 6.95 31.04
N THR A 90 -10.61 7.38 30.30
CA THR A 90 -10.45 7.92 28.95
C THR A 90 -9.84 9.32 29.00
N PRO A 91 -9.03 9.75 28.01
CA PRO A 91 -8.55 11.14 27.94
C PRO A 91 -9.72 12.12 27.83
N ALA A 92 -9.71 13.21 28.59
CA ALA A 92 -10.71 14.27 28.50
C ALA A 92 -10.01 15.64 28.45
N GLY A 93 -9.82 16.15 27.23
CA GLY A 93 -9.00 17.34 26.96
C GLY A 93 -9.78 18.61 26.63
N SER A 94 -11.11 18.56 26.57
CA SER A 94 -11.93 19.75 26.26
C SER A 94 -11.73 20.85 27.30
N ARG A 95 -11.92 22.12 26.90
CA ARG A 95 -11.81 23.27 27.83
C ARG A 95 -12.62 23.07 29.12
N LYS A 96 -13.84 22.52 28.99
CA LYS A 96 -14.76 22.29 30.11
C LYS A 96 -14.24 21.19 31.05
N ASP A 97 -13.72 20.09 30.49
CA ASP A 97 -13.27 18.95 31.27
C ASP A 97 -11.95 19.23 32.00
N VAL A 98 -11.04 19.93 31.34
CA VAL A 98 -9.75 20.35 31.93
C VAL A 98 -9.97 21.35 33.06
N ALA A 99 -10.83 22.36 32.87
CA ALA A 99 -11.19 23.31 33.93
C ALA A 99 -11.83 22.60 35.13
N LYS A 100 -12.78 21.68 34.86
CA LYS A 100 -13.43 20.87 35.89
C LYS A 100 -12.42 20.02 36.68
N SER A 101 -11.47 19.40 36.00
CA SER A 101 -10.40 18.61 36.61
C SER A 101 -9.52 19.48 37.52
N ILE A 102 -9.05 20.63 37.03
CA ILE A 102 -8.21 21.55 37.82
C ILE A 102 -8.95 22.03 39.08
N ASP A 103 -10.21 22.45 38.94
CA ASP A 103 -11.01 22.91 40.08
C ASP A 103 -11.24 21.77 41.10
N ASN A 104 -11.45 20.54 40.63
CA ASN A 104 -11.56 19.36 41.48
C ASN A 104 -10.25 19.07 42.21
N VAL A 105 -9.11 19.15 41.53
CA VAL A 105 -7.77 18.97 42.12
C VAL A 105 -7.53 19.99 43.23
N LEU A 106 -7.80 21.28 42.97
CA LEU A 106 -7.65 22.34 43.96
C LEU A 106 -8.54 22.11 45.19
N ARG A 107 -9.76 21.63 44.98
CA ARG A 107 -10.69 21.27 46.05
C ARG A 107 -10.18 20.10 46.89
N LEU A 108 -9.68 19.04 46.26
CA LEU A 108 -9.19 17.84 46.95
C LEU A 108 -7.90 18.11 47.74
N LEU A 109 -6.98 18.87 47.16
CA LEU A 109 -5.69 19.21 47.75
C LEU A 109 -5.82 20.18 48.93
N GLY A 110 -6.89 20.99 48.96
CA GLY A 110 -7.21 21.87 50.08
C GLY A 110 -6.35 23.15 50.14
N PRO A 111 -6.59 24.03 51.14
CA PRO A 111 -6.02 25.38 51.18
C PRO A 111 -4.51 25.44 51.41
N GLN A 112 -3.91 24.36 51.92
CA GLN A 112 -2.49 24.30 52.27
C GLN A 112 -1.63 23.83 51.10
N GLY A 113 -2.18 23.04 50.18
CA GLY A 113 -1.40 22.56 49.04
C GLY A 113 -1.27 23.60 47.93
N ARG A 114 -0.20 23.44 47.15
CA ARG A 114 0.13 24.29 46.01
C ARG A 114 0.48 23.39 44.83
N ILE A 115 -0.13 23.67 43.67
CA ILE A 115 0.14 22.93 42.44
C ILE A 115 1.31 23.64 41.74
N ALA A 116 2.49 23.03 41.78
CA ALA A 116 3.65 23.57 41.08
C ALA A 116 3.49 23.39 39.57
N GLN A 117 2.99 22.24 39.14
CA GLN A 117 2.74 21.91 37.74
C GLN A 117 1.47 21.10 37.59
N PHE A 118 0.77 21.30 36.47
CA PHE A 118 -0.38 20.48 36.11
C PHE A 118 -0.20 19.91 34.71
N GLU A 119 -0.59 18.65 34.55
CA GLU A 119 -0.60 17.95 33.27
C GLU A 119 -1.86 17.10 33.12
N VAL A 120 -2.32 16.96 31.87
CA VAL A 120 -3.35 15.97 31.56
C VAL A 120 -2.75 14.58 31.43
N GLY A 121 -3.52 13.57 31.84
CA GLY A 121 -3.04 12.20 31.94
C GLY A 121 -2.54 11.62 30.62
N ARG A 122 -3.23 11.98 29.55
CA ARG A 122 -2.97 11.68 28.15
C ARG A 122 -3.53 12.85 27.34
N LYS A 123 -2.93 13.16 26.18
CA LYS A 123 -3.60 14.03 25.20
C LYS A 123 -4.86 13.35 24.70
N ASP A 124 -5.92 14.14 24.59
CA ASP A 124 -7.18 13.72 24.00
C ASP A 124 -7.11 13.92 22.47
N PRO A 125 -7.29 12.86 21.66
CA PRO A 125 -7.22 12.96 20.20
C PRO A 125 -8.43 13.68 19.59
N ASN A 126 -9.51 13.90 20.34
CA ASN A 126 -10.77 14.45 19.81
C ASN A 126 -10.86 15.97 19.90
N VAL A 127 -9.87 16.63 20.49
CA VAL A 127 -9.85 18.08 20.71
C VAL A 127 -8.50 18.66 20.30
N ASP A 128 -8.50 19.96 19.97
CA ASP A 128 -7.24 20.64 19.71
C ASP A 128 -6.46 20.80 21.02
N TYR A 129 -5.33 20.11 21.12
CA TYR A 129 -4.55 20.07 22.35
C TYR A 129 -3.98 21.44 22.75
N GLU A 130 -3.61 22.28 21.79
CA GLU A 130 -3.05 23.59 22.08
C GLU A 130 -4.15 24.63 22.33
N GLU A 131 -5.17 24.66 21.48
CA GLU A 131 -6.26 25.64 21.57
C GLU A 131 -7.27 25.35 22.68
N GLU A 132 -7.43 24.09 23.10
CA GLU A 132 -8.34 23.73 24.17
C GLU A 132 -7.57 23.36 25.45
N THR A 133 -6.81 22.27 25.43
CA THR A 133 -6.22 21.73 26.65
C THR A 133 -5.16 22.66 27.25
N LEU A 134 -4.11 22.98 26.49
CA LEU A 134 -3.00 23.79 27.00
C LEU A 134 -3.40 25.24 27.22
N ALA A 135 -4.24 25.81 26.36
CA ALA A 135 -4.80 27.15 26.57
C ALA A 135 -5.58 27.26 27.89
N THR A 136 -6.40 26.26 28.24
CA THR A 136 -7.11 26.26 29.53
C THR A 136 -6.14 26.12 30.70
N ILE A 137 -5.12 25.26 30.63
CA ILE A 137 -4.12 25.17 31.72
C ILE A 137 -3.38 26.52 31.88
N ASP A 138 -3.01 27.17 30.77
CA ASP A 138 -2.35 28.48 30.76
C ASP A 138 -3.21 29.59 31.38
N GLU A 139 -4.54 29.57 31.19
CA GLU A 139 -5.46 30.48 31.88
C GLU A 139 -5.36 30.34 33.42
N TYR A 140 -5.25 29.11 33.92
CA TYR A 140 -5.08 28.85 35.35
C TYR A 140 -3.68 29.20 35.86
N VAL A 141 -2.65 29.05 35.03
CA VAL A 141 -1.29 29.53 35.34
C VAL A 141 -1.27 31.06 35.46
N LYS A 142 -1.88 31.77 34.51
CA LYS A 142 -2.01 33.23 34.54
C LYS A 142 -2.83 33.73 35.73
N SER A 143 -3.83 32.95 36.18
CA SER A 143 -4.61 33.25 37.38
C SER A 143 -3.85 33.04 38.70
N GLY A 144 -2.65 32.43 38.66
CA GLY A 144 -1.84 32.12 39.83
C GLY A 144 -2.29 30.89 40.62
N LYS A 145 -3.30 30.15 40.15
CA LYS A 145 -3.79 28.92 40.78
C LYS A 145 -2.85 27.72 40.55
N ILE A 146 -2.06 27.74 39.48
CA ILE A 146 -1.08 26.71 39.10
C ILE A 146 0.24 27.40 38.77
N GLY A 147 1.39 26.78 39.11
CA GLY A 147 2.71 27.35 38.85
C GLY A 147 3.25 27.18 37.43
N GLY A 148 2.81 26.17 36.67
CA GLY A 148 3.31 25.89 35.33
C GLY A 148 2.61 24.72 34.62
N ILE A 149 2.89 24.58 33.33
CA ILE A 149 2.34 23.54 32.45
C ILE A 149 3.35 22.40 32.35
N SER A 150 2.92 21.16 32.61
CA SER A 150 3.68 19.94 32.31
C SER A 150 2.94 19.12 31.24
N LEU A 151 3.69 18.37 30.44
CA LEU A 151 3.14 17.51 29.38
C LEU A 151 3.42 16.05 29.73
N SER A 152 2.43 15.15 29.59
CA SER A 152 2.61 13.73 29.89
C SER A 152 2.43 12.87 28.64
N GLU A 153 3.47 12.09 28.32
CA GLU A 153 3.50 11.09 27.24
C GLU A 153 3.03 11.62 25.88
N VAL A 154 3.61 12.77 25.50
CA VAL A 154 3.44 13.44 24.20
C VAL A 154 4.67 13.27 23.31
N SER A 155 4.51 13.46 22.01
CA SER A 155 5.61 13.39 21.04
C SER A 155 6.55 14.61 21.09
N ALA A 156 7.77 14.45 20.55
CA ALA A 156 8.71 15.55 20.32
C ALA A 156 8.10 16.70 19.51
N ALA A 157 7.28 16.38 18.49
CA ALA A 157 6.60 17.38 17.67
C ALA A 157 5.59 18.21 18.50
N THR A 158 4.79 17.53 19.34
CA THR A 158 3.87 18.19 20.27
C THR A 158 4.62 19.10 21.24
N ILE A 159 5.76 18.65 21.79
CA ILE A 159 6.58 19.45 22.71
C ILE A 159 7.09 20.72 22.01
N ARG A 160 7.65 20.59 20.80
CA ARG A 160 8.14 21.74 20.01
C ARG A 160 7.03 22.72 19.68
N SER A 161 5.86 22.20 19.31
CA SER A 161 4.70 23.04 18.96
C SER A 161 4.16 23.78 20.19
N ALA A 162 3.92 23.06 21.29
CA ALA A 162 3.48 23.63 22.55
C ALA A 162 4.46 24.68 23.11
N ALA A 163 5.77 24.42 23.03
CA ALA A 163 6.81 25.33 23.52
C ALA A 163 6.90 26.64 22.72
N LYS A 164 6.40 26.71 21.48
CA LYS A 164 6.34 27.96 20.71
C LYS A 164 5.33 28.96 21.31
N ARG A 165 4.30 28.46 21.98
CA ARG A 165 3.16 29.25 22.44
C ARG A 165 3.06 29.33 23.96
N PHE A 166 3.47 28.29 24.66
CA PHE A 166 3.31 28.13 26.10
C PHE A 166 4.64 27.87 26.79
N LYS A 167 4.78 28.36 28.03
CA LYS A 167 5.96 28.05 28.85
C LYS A 167 5.81 26.65 29.45
N ILE A 168 6.36 25.66 28.76
CA ILE A 168 6.40 24.27 29.25
C ILE A 168 7.49 24.14 30.31
N THR A 169 7.12 23.56 31.44
CA THR A 169 7.96 23.51 32.65
C THR A 169 8.41 22.10 33.02
N GLY A 170 7.86 21.07 32.37
CA GLY A 170 8.24 19.67 32.54
C GLY A 170 7.61 18.79 31.46
N VAL A 171 8.25 17.67 31.16
CA VAL A 171 7.68 16.60 30.33
C VAL A 171 7.81 15.27 31.05
N GLU A 172 6.70 14.63 31.38
CA GLU A 172 6.65 13.30 31.97
C GLU A 172 6.63 12.21 30.89
N THR A 173 7.57 11.26 30.95
CA THR A 173 7.66 10.10 30.06
C THR A 173 8.26 8.90 30.80
N GLU A 174 7.94 7.67 30.43
CA GLU A 174 8.60 6.50 31.03
C GLU A 174 9.98 6.28 30.41
N LEU A 175 11.00 6.15 31.25
CA LEU A 175 12.38 5.87 30.84
C LEU A 175 13.00 4.88 31.82
N SER A 176 13.30 3.65 31.40
CA SER A 176 13.89 2.62 32.26
C SER A 176 14.85 1.75 31.48
N LEU A 177 15.59 0.87 32.15
CA LEU A 177 16.34 -0.20 31.46
C LEU A 177 15.44 -1.12 30.62
N PHE A 178 14.12 -1.17 30.89
CA PHE A 178 13.13 -1.90 30.08
C PHE A 178 12.40 -1.03 29.04
N HIS A 179 12.69 0.28 28.96
CA HIS A 179 12.05 1.19 28.03
C HIS A 179 12.98 2.37 27.77
N THR A 180 13.81 2.22 26.74
CA THR A 180 14.87 3.15 26.35
C THR A 180 14.44 4.07 25.20
N ASP A 181 13.23 3.90 24.65
CA ASP A 181 12.68 4.65 23.52
C ASP A 181 12.83 6.18 23.65
N PRO A 182 12.67 6.82 24.83
CA PRO A 182 12.90 8.26 24.95
C PRO A 182 14.30 8.74 24.54
N LEU A 183 15.31 7.85 24.59
CA LEU A 183 16.69 8.15 24.17
C LEU A 183 16.83 8.26 22.65
N THR A 184 15.93 7.64 21.87
CA THR A 184 16.00 7.58 20.41
C THR A 184 14.83 8.26 19.71
N ASN A 185 13.73 8.49 20.41
CA ASN A 185 12.51 9.05 19.81
C ASN A 185 12.45 10.59 19.74
N GLY A 186 13.57 11.26 20.02
CA GLY A 186 13.71 12.71 19.96
C GLY A 186 13.04 13.48 21.10
N ILE A 187 12.33 12.84 22.05
CA ILE A 187 11.72 13.52 23.20
C ILE A 187 12.80 14.13 24.10
N LEU A 188 13.82 13.34 24.47
CA LEU A 188 14.89 13.85 25.34
C LEU A 188 15.69 14.94 24.64
N GLU A 189 16.11 14.73 23.38
CA GLU A 189 16.83 15.73 22.59
C GLU A 189 16.04 17.05 22.49
N THR A 190 14.76 16.99 22.14
CA THR A 190 13.88 18.16 22.06
C THR A 190 13.80 18.89 23.41
N CYS A 191 13.63 18.15 24.50
CA CYS A 191 13.63 18.74 25.84
C CYS A 191 15.00 19.34 26.20
N GLY A 192 16.09 18.74 25.75
CA GLY A 192 17.46 19.24 25.93
C GLY A 192 17.67 20.57 25.21
N GLU A 193 17.28 20.64 23.93
CA GLU A 193 17.32 21.86 23.12
C GLU A 193 16.49 23.00 23.73
N LEU A 194 15.29 22.68 24.22
CA LEU A 194 14.35 23.66 24.78
C LEU A 194 14.63 23.98 26.27
N GLY A 195 15.59 23.29 26.90
CA GLY A 195 15.90 23.45 28.33
C GLY A 195 14.77 23.00 29.28
N ILE A 196 13.94 22.04 28.85
CA ILE A 196 12.80 21.54 29.62
C ILE A 196 13.24 20.28 30.41
N PRO A 197 13.03 20.22 31.74
CA PRO A 197 13.34 19.02 32.51
C PRO A 197 12.37 17.87 32.18
N VAL A 198 12.89 16.65 32.17
CA VAL A 198 12.12 15.43 31.91
C VAL A 198 11.90 14.67 33.21
N ILE A 199 10.64 14.30 33.45
CA ILE A 199 10.22 13.55 34.63
C ILE A 199 10.06 12.10 34.23
N ALA A 200 10.94 11.24 34.74
CA ALA A 200 10.95 9.83 34.38
C ALA A 200 10.06 9.03 35.35
N TYR A 201 8.86 8.64 34.91
CA TYR A 201 7.88 7.89 35.71
C TYR A 201 7.90 6.39 35.43
N SER A 202 7.54 5.55 36.41
CA SER A 202 7.71 4.06 36.37
C SER A 202 9.16 3.57 36.15
N ALA A 203 10.05 4.52 35.92
CA ALA A 203 11.35 4.51 35.29
C ALA A 203 12.45 3.77 36.06
N PRO A 204 12.65 3.99 37.36
CA PRO A 204 13.84 3.41 37.98
C PRO A 204 13.71 1.92 38.27
N LEU A 205 12.50 1.40 38.51
CA LEU A 205 12.34 0.05 39.05
C LEU A 205 11.60 -0.94 38.14
N GLY A 206 11.17 -0.54 36.94
CA GLY A 206 10.46 -1.42 36.01
C GLY A 206 9.21 -2.06 36.62
N ARG A 207 8.39 -1.27 37.34
CA ARG A 207 7.23 -1.74 38.14
C ARG A 207 7.58 -2.80 39.22
N GLY A 208 8.83 -2.82 39.68
CA GLY A 208 9.32 -3.73 40.72
C GLY A 208 10.28 -4.81 40.22
N PHE A 209 10.42 -5.02 38.91
CA PHE A 209 11.38 -5.98 38.33
C PHE A 209 12.82 -5.66 38.74
N LEU A 210 13.23 -4.38 38.68
CA LEU A 210 14.58 -3.94 39.06
C LEU A 210 14.71 -3.69 40.58
N GLY A 211 13.71 -4.10 41.37
CA GLY A 211 13.77 -4.10 42.83
C GLY A 211 14.46 -5.33 43.43
N GLY A 212 14.80 -6.33 42.59
CA GLY A 212 15.54 -7.54 42.98
C GLY A 212 14.76 -8.59 43.79
N GLN A 213 13.47 -8.35 44.04
CA GLN A 213 12.63 -9.24 44.87
C GLN A 213 11.86 -10.29 44.08
N LEU A 214 11.72 -10.12 42.77
CA LEU A 214 10.97 -11.02 41.89
C LEU A 214 11.95 -12.00 41.23
N LYS A 215 11.86 -13.30 41.59
CA LYS A 215 12.70 -14.38 41.05
C LYS A 215 11.88 -15.43 40.31
N SER A 216 10.62 -15.62 40.70
CA SER A 216 9.65 -16.45 39.98
C SER A 216 8.29 -15.75 39.93
N LEU A 217 7.38 -16.29 39.11
CA LEU A 217 5.99 -15.80 39.07
C LEU A 217 5.23 -16.01 40.39
N ASP A 218 5.67 -16.94 41.24
CA ASP A 218 5.04 -17.20 42.54
C ASP A 218 5.31 -16.10 43.57
N ASP A 219 6.35 -15.28 43.33
CA ASP A 219 6.65 -14.10 44.15
C ASP A 219 5.60 -12.97 43.98
N LEU A 220 4.73 -13.07 42.97
CA LEU A 220 3.61 -12.16 42.78
C LEU A 220 2.36 -12.71 43.46
N PRO A 221 1.67 -11.94 44.34
CA PRO A 221 0.37 -12.35 44.87
C PRO A 221 -0.62 -12.70 43.76
N ALA A 222 -1.51 -13.67 43.99
CA ALA A 222 -2.47 -14.14 42.99
C ALA A 222 -3.40 -13.04 42.45
N ASN A 223 -3.66 -12.01 43.26
CA ASN A 223 -4.48 -10.84 42.93
C ASN A 223 -3.65 -9.60 42.52
N ASP A 224 -2.33 -9.72 42.31
CA ASP A 224 -1.51 -8.58 41.93
C ASP A 224 -1.86 -8.12 40.50
N ARG A 225 -2.16 -6.83 40.34
CA ARG A 225 -2.43 -6.19 39.03
C ARG A 225 -1.26 -6.33 38.05
N LYS A 226 -0.05 -6.69 38.48
CA LYS A 226 1.08 -6.99 37.58
C LYS A 226 0.83 -8.25 36.75
N ARG A 227 0.06 -9.23 37.26
CA ARG A 227 -0.21 -10.50 36.57
C ARG A 227 -1.01 -10.35 35.26
N ILE A 228 -1.67 -9.22 35.03
CA ILE A 228 -2.34 -8.93 33.76
C ILE A 228 -1.43 -8.23 32.75
N PHE A 229 -0.24 -7.76 33.15
CA PHE A 229 0.68 -7.07 32.24
C PHE A 229 1.46 -8.07 31.37
N PRO A 230 1.64 -7.78 30.05
CA PRO A 230 2.33 -8.70 29.14
C PRO A 230 3.76 -9.07 29.57
N ARG A 231 4.52 -8.12 30.15
CA ARG A 231 5.88 -8.36 30.67
C ARG A 231 5.97 -9.35 31.84
N PHE A 232 4.85 -9.61 32.51
CA PHE A 232 4.74 -10.51 33.66
C PHE A 232 4.02 -11.82 33.31
N GLN A 233 3.80 -12.11 32.01
CA GLN A 233 3.33 -13.41 31.54
C GLN A 233 4.49 -14.42 31.52
N GLU A 234 4.20 -15.71 31.66
CA GLU A 234 5.18 -16.79 31.89
C GLU A 234 6.44 -16.71 31.01
N ASN A 235 6.31 -16.83 29.70
CA ASN A 235 7.45 -16.82 28.79
C ASN A 235 8.19 -15.46 28.76
N ASN A 236 7.48 -14.36 29.00
CA ASN A 236 8.05 -13.02 29.01
C ASN A 236 8.80 -12.71 30.32
N PHE A 237 8.29 -13.22 31.44
CA PHE A 237 8.82 -12.96 32.78
C PHE A 237 10.25 -13.49 32.91
N TYR A 238 10.50 -14.73 32.49
CA TYR A 238 11.83 -15.34 32.60
C TYR A 238 12.85 -14.71 31.66
N LYS A 239 12.44 -14.34 30.43
CA LYS A 239 13.29 -13.59 29.51
C LYS A 239 13.66 -12.21 30.06
N ASN A 240 12.70 -11.49 30.65
CA ASN A 240 12.95 -10.20 31.30
C ASN A 240 13.85 -10.31 32.54
N LEU A 241 13.91 -11.47 33.19
CA LEU A 241 14.79 -11.70 34.33
C LEU A 241 16.27 -11.74 33.94
N GLU A 242 16.60 -12.03 32.68
CA GLU A 242 17.98 -12.02 32.18
C GLU A 242 18.60 -10.62 32.29
N LEU A 243 17.85 -9.57 31.93
CA LEU A 243 18.28 -8.19 32.11
C LEU A 243 18.51 -7.86 33.58
N VAL A 244 17.62 -8.32 34.47
CA VAL A 244 17.76 -8.09 35.92
C VAL A 244 19.04 -8.74 36.45
N ARG A 245 19.36 -9.97 36.01
CA ARG A 245 20.59 -10.68 36.41
C ARG A 245 21.85 -9.97 35.94
N ALA A 246 21.87 -9.49 34.70
CA ALA A 246 23.01 -8.74 34.17
C ALA A 246 23.27 -7.44 34.97
N VAL A 247 22.20 -6.73 35.36
CA VAL A 247 22.31 -5.53 36.20
C VAL A 247 22.69 -5.87 37.65
N GLU A 248 22.24 -7.03 38.15
CA GLU A 248 22.61 -7.54 39.49
C GLU A 248 24.12 -7.77 39.61
N ASP A 249 24.78 -8.28 38.56
CA ASP A 249 26.22 -8.50 38.57
C ASP A 249 27.01 -7.18 38.66
N ILE A 250 26.54 -6.13 37.99
CA ILE A 250 27.10 -4.77 38.12
C ILE A 250 26.89 -4.25 39.55
N ALA A 251 25.67 -4.39 40.08
CA ALA A 251 25.33 -3.94 41.43
C ALA A 251 26.19 -4.63 42.51
N LYS A 252 26.45 -5.94 42.37
CA LYS A 252 27.33 -6.72 43.27
C LYS A 252 28.77 -6.21 43.26
N ARG A 253 29.34 -5.94 42.08
CA ARG A 253 30.71 -5.43 41.96
C ARG A 253 30.87 -4.05 42.61
N LYS A 254 29.83 -3.22 42.54
CA LYS A 254 29.83 -1.85 43.05
C LYS A 254 29.40 -1.74 44.53
N GLY A 255 28.81 -2.80 45.10
CA GLY A 255 28.35 -2.82 46.49
C GLY A 255 27.06 -2.04 46.73
N CYS A 256 26.18 -1.95 45.74
CA CYS A 256 24.90 -1.22 45.81
C CYS A 256 23.71 -2.11 45.39
N THR A 257 22.48 -1.58 45.42
CA THR A 257 21.29 -2.33 45.00
C THR A 257 21.01 -2.18 43.50
N ILE A 258 20.27 -3.14 42.92
CA ILE A 258 19.84 -3.11 41.50
C ILE A 258 19.06 -1.82 41.22
N GLY A 259 18.18 -1.43 42.15
CA GLY A 259 17.39 -0.20 42.04
C GLY A 259 18.25 1.06 42.00
N GLN A 260 19.34 1.10 42.78
CA GLN A 260 20.29 2.21 42.75
C GLN A 260 21.07 2.30 41.44
N ILE A 261 21.46 1.16 40.83
CA ILE A 261 22.06 1.15 39.49
C ILE A 261 21.07 1.69 38.45
N ALA A 262 19.81 1.24 38.49
CA ALA A 262 18.81 1.67 37.53
C ALA A 262 18.45 3.17 37.67
N ILE A 263 18.33 3.68 38.90
CA ILE A 263 18.17 5.12 39.18
C ILE A 263 19.40 5.90 38.72
N GLY A 264 20.59 5.43 39.08
CA GLY A 264 21.87 6.04 38.70
C GLY A 264 22.04 6.14 37.19
N TRP A 265 21.64 5.09 36.45
CA TRP A 265 21.66 5.08 34.99
C TRP A 265 20.73 6.15 34.40
N VAL A 266 19.48 6.25 34.89
CA VAL A 266 18.53 7.29 34.42
C VAL A 266 19.09 8.69 34.66
N VAL A 267 19.65 8.95 35.85
CA VAL A 267 20.25 10.26 36.16
C VAL A 267 21.49 10.53 35.30
N ALA A 268 22.32 9.50 35.07
CA ALA A 268 23.51 9.60 34.23
C ALA A 268 23.21 9.96 32.77
N MET A 269 22.03 9.62 32.25
CA MET A 269 21.61 10.05 30.91
C MET A 269 21.62 11.58 30.75
N SER A 270 21.34 12.32 31.84
CA SER A 270 21.40 13.79 31.85
C SER A 270 22.80 14.36 31.59
N ARG A 271 23.84 13.54 31.72
CA ARG A 271 25.25 13.94 31.49
C ARG A 271 25.69 13.78 30.04
N ARG A 272 24.91 13.05 29.23
CA ARG A 272 25.25 12.87 27.81
C ARG A 272 25.05 14.20 27.07
N PRO A 273 25.88 14.49 26.04
CA PRO A 273 25.75 15.72 25.27
C PRO A 273 24.34 15.87 24.68
N GLY A 274 23.75 17.07 24.79
CA GLY A 274 22.43 17.38 24.24
C GLY A 274 21.23 16.82 25.03
N MET A 275 21.45 16.14 26.16
CA MET A 275 20.36 15.57 26.96
C MET A 275 19.79 16.58 27.97
N PRO A 276 18.48 16.48 28.29
CA PRO A 276 17.85 17.32 29.28
C PRO A 276 18.23 16.86 30.68
N THR A 277 17.90 17.68 31.66
CA THR A 277 17.91 17.22 33.05
C THR A 277 16.77 16.23 33.26
N ILE A 278 17.09 15.00 33.68
CA ILE A 278 16.12 13.93 33.91
C ILE A 278 15.97 13.67 35.41
N ILE A 279 14.74 13.75 35.91
CA ILE A 279 14.39 13.52 37.32
C ILE A 279 13.56 12.22 37.42
N PRO A 280 14.13 11.10 37.90
CA PRO A 280 13.37 9.89 38.17
C PRO A 280 12.48 10.05 39.40
N ILE A 281 11.26 9.52 39.35
CA ILE A 281 10.28 9.56 40.45
C ILE A 281 9.93 8.15 40.97
N PRO A 282 10.86 7.41 41.62
CA PRO A 282 10.53 6.13 42.24
C PRO A 282 9.41 6.28 43.28
N GLY A 283 8.51 5.31 43.35
CA GLY A 283 7.47 5.24 44.37
C GLY A 283 7.65 4.02 45.27
N SER A 284 7.44 4.18 46.58
CA SER A 284 7.41 3.08 47.54
C SER A 284 6.59 3.44 48.78
N SER A 285 5.93 2.45 49.38
CA SER A 285 5.23 2.59 50.65
C SER A 285 6.10 2.29 51.88
N LYS A 286 7.34 1.84 51.69
CA LYS A 286 8.27 1.48 52.78
C LYS A 286 9.33 2.57 52.96
N PRO A 287 9.40 3.28 54.11
CA PRO A 287 10.36 4.35 54.35
C PRO A 287 11.82 3.95 54.08
N GLU A 288 12.20 2.70 54.39
CA GLU A 288 13.56 2.19 54.17
C GLU A 288 13.90 2.12 52.68
N ARG A 289 12.94 1.69 51.84
CA ARG A 289 13.11 1.66 50.38
C ARG A 289 13.10 3.06 49.78
N VAL A 290 12.36 4.00 50.37
CA VAL A 290 12.42 5.41 49.97
C VAL A 290 13.83 5.97 50.18
N ARG A 291 14.42 5.76 51.36
CA ARG A 291 15.80 6.20 51.65
C ARG A 291 16.85 5.50 50.77
N GLU A 292 16.66 4.19 50.53
CA GLU A 292 17.53 3.42 49.61
C GLU A 292 17.51 4.02 48.20
N ASN A 293 16.31 4.25 47.65
CA ASN A 293 16.13 4.80 46.30
C ASN A 293 16.58 6.27 46.19
N ALA A 294 16.53 7.04 47.27
CA ALA A 294 17.00 8.42 47.30
C ALA A 294 18.53 8.54 47.28
N THR A 295 19.25 7.44 47.56
CA THR A 295 20.72 7.43 47.55
C THR A 295 21.23 7.23 46.12
N LEU A 296 21.72 8.31 45.51
CA LEU A 296 22.26 8.28 44.16
C LEU A 296 23.63 7.58 44.11
N VAL A 297 23.75 6.58 43.26
CA VAL A 297 25.03 5.89 42.97
C VAL A 297 25.58 6.40 41.65
N ASP A 298 26.83 6.86 41.66
CA ASP A 298 27.48 7.38 40.49
C ASP A 298 28.06 6.27 39.60
N LEU A 299 27.70 6.26 38.31
CA LEU A 299 28.19 5.27 37.35
C LEU A 299 29.36 5.84 36.55
N THR A 300 30.42 5.05 36.44
CA THR A 300 31.60 5.37 35.63
C THR A 300 31.30 5.16 34.14
N ASP A 301 32.08 5.78 33.26
CA ASP A 301 31.92 5.63 31.81
C ASP A 301 32.05 4.16 31.35
N ALA A 302 32.89 3.38 32.02
CA ALA A 302 33.04 1.95 31.75
C ALA A 302 31.78 1.15 32.10
N GLU A 303 31.16 1.43 33.25
CA GLU A 303 29.90 0.80 33.67
C GLU A 303 28.73 1.25 32.79
N LEU A 304 28.68 2.52 32.37
CA LEU A 304 27.66 3.01 31.44
C LEU A 304 27.78 2.33 30.08
N LYS A 305 29.00 2.13 29.58
CA LYS A 305 29.25 1.40 28.33
C LYS A 305 28.83 -0.07 28.44
N GLU A 306 29.12 -0.72 29.56
CA GLU A 306 28.68 -2.10 29.82
C GLU A 306 27.15 -2.20 29.82
N ILE A 307 26.45 -1.26 30.47
CA ILE A 307 24.98 -1.21 30.45
C ILE A 307 24.45 -0.96 29.03
N ASP A 308 25.08 -0.08 28.25
CA ASP A 308 24.68 0.17 26.86
C ASP A 308 24.84 -1.08 25.97
N GLU A 309 25.89 -1.88 26.18
CA GLU A 309 26.10 -3.15 25.47
C GLU A 309 25.02 -4.18 25.85
N ILE A 310 24.66 -4.27 27.13
CA ILE A 310 23.55 -5.12 27.61
C ILE A 310 22.23 -4.70 26.96
N LEU A 311 21.94 -3.40 26.94
CA LEU A 311 20.69 -2.86 26.38
C LEU A 311 20.61 -3.02 24.85
N LYS A 312 21.74 -3.06 24.13
CA LYS A 312 21.78 -3.36 22.69
C LYS A 312 21.52 -4.83 22.39
N ALA A 313 22.02 -5.73 23.24
CA ALA A 313 21.86 -7.17 23.07
C ALA A 313 20.49 -7.68 23.55
N PHE A 314 19.79 -6.91 24.40
CA PHE A 314 18.56 -7.34 25.05
C PHE A 314 17.33 -6.56 24.61
N VAL A 315 16.34 -7.27 24.06
CA VAL A 315 15.00 -6.71 23.76
C VAL A 315 13.99 -7.20 24.82
N PRO A 316 13.37 -6.29 25.60
CA PRO A 316 12.34 -6.63 26.57
C PRO A 316 11.18 -7.44 25.96
N ALA A 317 10.80 -8.53 26.63
CA ALA A 317 9.73 -9.41 26.17
C ALA A 317 8.37 -8.95 26.71
N GLY A 318 7.39 -8.80 25.81
CA GLY A 318 6.03 -8.38 26.14
C GLY A 318 5.83 -6.87 26.21
N GLU A 319 4.65 -6.43 25.78
CA GLU A 319 4.23 -5.03 25.75
C GLU A 319 4.15 -4.35 27.12
N ARG A 320 4.30 -3.02 27.12
CA ARG A 320 4.32 -2.17 28.33
C ARG A 320 2.99 -2.16 29.10
N TYR A 321 1.87 -2.30 28.41
CA TYR A 321 0.51 -2.32 28.96
C TYR A 321 -0.33 -3.42 28.29
N PRO A 322 -1.34 -3.98 28.99
CA PRO A 322 -2.36 -4.80 28.34
C PRO A 322 -3.13 -3.97 27.30
N GLU A 323 -3.57 -4.60 26.22
CA GLU A 323 -4.24 -3.95 25.07
C GLU A 323 -5.39 -3.02 25.49
N ARG A 324 -6.24 -3.46 26.43
CA ARG A 324 -7.36 -2.67 26.99
C ARG A 324 -6.97 -1.37 27.71
N PHE A 325 -5.70 -1.21 28.11
CA PHE A 325 -5.18 -0.02 28.80
C PHE A 325 -4.28 0.84 27.89
N MET A 326 -4.09 0.42 26.63
CA MET A 326 -3.43 1.25 25.63
C MET A 326 -4.44 2.25 25.05
N ALA A 327 -4.68 3.35 25.76
CA ALA A 327 -5.23 4.55 25.11
C ALA A 327 -4.26 5.00 24.00
N PRO A 328 -4.74 5.65 22.91
CA PRO A 328 -3.86 6.18 21.88
C PRO A 328 -2.85 7.09 22.57
N LYS A 329 -1.57 6.67 22.59
CA LYS A 329 -0.51 7.60 22.97
C LYS A 329 -0.59 8.76 21.98
N ASP A 330 -0.26 9.97 22.43
CA ASP A 330 0.13 11.04 21.51
C ASP A 330 1.58 10.84 21.03
N SER A 331 1.94 9.59 20.74
CA SER A 331 2.62 9.34 19.48
C SER A 331 1.55 9.67 18.46
N GLY A 332 1.73 10.67 17.60
CA GLY A 332 0.78 10.99 16.53
C GLY A 332 0.69 9.88 15.48
N LEU A 333 0.66 8.63 15.93
CA LEU A 333 0.96 7.41 15.26
C LEU A 333 0.22 6.27 16.01
N GLY A 334 -0.86 5.73 15.42
CA GLY A 334 -1.72 4.66 15.95
C GLY A 334 -1.03 3.31 16.10
N LEU A 335 -1.74 2.24 16.49
CA LEU A 335 -1.17 0.88 16.62
C LEU A 335 -0.48 0.39 15.32
N ARG A 336 -0.91 0.91 14.17
CA ARG A 336 -0.27 0.71 12.85
C ARG A 336 1.10 1.38 12.71
N GLU A 337 1.30 2.46 13.43
CA GLU A 337 2.49 3.29 13.27
C GLU A 337 3.53 3.01 14.36
N ARG A 338 3.30 2.13 15.35
CA ARG A 338 4.38 1.66 16.24
C ARG A 338 5.29 0.64 15.55
N THR A 339 4.74 -0.16 14.66
CA THR A 339 5.52 -1.05 13.78
C THR A 339 6.33 -0.21 12.77
N CYS A 340 5.71 0.84 12.21
CA CYS A 340 6.42 1.80 11.35
C CYS A 340 7.29 2.84 12.09
N TRP A 341 7.11 3.09 13.40
CA TRP A 341 8.00 3.98 14.16
C TRP A 341 9.34 3.33 14.43
N LEU A 342 9.36 2.02 14.73
CA LEU A 342 10.61 1.28 14.87
C LEU A 342 11.38 1.26 13.54
N LEU A 343 10.67 1.15 12.40
CA LEU A 343 11.26 1.17 11.06
C LEU A 343 11.70 2.59 10.64
N ARG A 344 10.98 3.65 11.06
CA ARG A 344 11.42 5.06 10.90
C ARG A 344 12.76 5.36 11.52
N VAL A 345 13.02 4.83 12.72
CA VAL A 345 14.21 5.15 13.53
C VAL A 345 15.45 4.38 13.07
N ILE A 346 15.26 3.22 12.43
CA ILE A 346 16.37 2.39 11.95
C ILE A 346 16.65 2.64 10.45
N TYR A 347 15.62 2.93 9.63
CA TYR A 347 15.77 2.91 8.17
C TYR A 347 15.11 4.07 7.37
N SER A 348 14.49 5.07 8.00
CA SER A 348 14.00 6.30 7.33
C SER A 348 12.72 6.18 6.46
N ILE A 349 11.73 5.36 6.83
CA ILE A 349 10.48 5.20 6.04
C ILE A 349 9.30 6.06 6.52
N ASP A 350 8.55 6.67 5.60
CA ASP A 350 7.29 7.37 5.88
C ASP A 350 6.08 6.43 5.61
N CYS A 351 5.57 5.73 6.62
CA CYS A 351 4.41 4.85 6.47
C CYS A 351 3.07 5.57 6.74
N ARG A 352 2.71 6.55 5.94
CA ARG A 352 1.33 7.03 5.91
C ARG A 352 0.54 6.10 5.00
N LEU A 353 -0.57 5.53 5.46
CA LEU A 353 -1.46 4.81 4.55
C LEU A 353 -2.20 5.83 3.68
N ASP A 354 -1.96 5.79 2.38
CA ASP A 354 -2.53 6.75 1.43
C ASP A 354 -3.90 6.31 0.90
N ALA A 355 -4.13 4.98 0.77
CA ALA A 355 -5.40 4.45 0.30
C ALA A 355 -5.79 3.12 0.97
N VAL A 356 -7.10 2.88 1.07
CA VAL A 356 -7.70 1.60 1.51
C VAL A 356 -8.61 1.06 0.42
N LEU A 357 -8.36 -0.17 0.00
CA LEU A 357 -9.27 -0.96 -0.82
C LEU A 357 -9.81 -2.11 0.02
N ARG A 358 -11.13 -2.33 -0.01
CA ARG A 358 -11.80 -3.45 0.64
C ARG A 358 -12.49 -4.26 -0.44
N VAL A 359 -12.06 -5.51 -0.62
CA VAL A 359 -12.65 -6.41 -1.59
C VAL A 359 -13.66 -7.30 -0.90
N THR A 360 -14.90 -7.23 -1.36
CA THR A 360 -16.03 -7.99 -0.81
C THR A 360 -16.73 -8.74 -1.93
N ARG A 361 -17.32 -9.89 -1.62
CA ARG A 361 -18.22 -10.59 -2.53
C ARG A 361 -19.66 -10.19 -2.24
N GLN A 362 -20.36 -9.67 -3.25
CA GLN A 362 -21.75 -9.20 -3.12
C GLN A 362 -22.54 -9.52 -4.39
N ASP A 363 -23.86 -9.65 -4.25
CA ASP A 363 -24.77 -9.75 -5.38
C ASP A 363 -25.08 -8.34 -5.90
N ILE A 364 -24.71 -8.07 -7.15
CA ILE A 364 -25.01 -6.81 -7.82
C ILE A 364 -25.93 -7.02 -9.00
N SER A 365 -26.77 -6.01 -9.27
CA SER A 365 -27.57 -5.94 -10.49
C SER A 365 -26.93 -4.97 -11.47
N VAL A 366 -26.47 -5.48 -12.61
CA VAL A 366 -25.84 -4.68 -13.67
C VAL A 366 -26.25 -5.24 -15.02
N GLY A 367 -26.52 -4.37 -16.00
CA GLY A 367 -26.78 -4.80 -17.37
C GLY A 367 -28.11 -5.54 -17.58
N GLY A 368 -28.96 -5.65 -16.55
CA GLY A 368 -30.22 -6.38 -16.60
C GLY A 368 -30.24 -7.70 -15.83
N PHE A 369 -29.14 -8.12 -15.20
CA PHE A 369 -29.10 -9.39 -14.45
C PHE A 369 -28.35 -9.24 -13.12
N VAL A 370 -28.65 -10.14 -12.19
CA VAL A 370 -28.05 -10.18 -10.85
C VAL A 370 -27.00 -11.28 -10.82
N ARG A 371 -25.81 -10.98 -10.31
CA ARG A 371 -24.71 -11.93 -10.15
C ARG A 371 -23.92 -11.63 -8.88
N SER A 372 -23.49 -12.70 -8.20
CA SER A 372 -22.51 -12.63 -7.12
C SER A 372 -21.11 -12.44 -7.70
N THR A 373 -20.40 -11.42 -7.23
CA THR A 373 -19.08 -11.10 -7.78
C THR A 373 -18.19 -10.39 -6.77
N ALA A 374 -16.88 -10.42 -6.99
CA ALA A 374 -15.92 -9.65 -6.21
C ALA A 374 -15.94 -8.17 -6.62
N LEU A 375 -15.96 -7.28 -5.63
CA LEU A 375 -16.06 -5.82 -5.80
C LEU A 375 -15.03 -5.11 -4.96
N VAL A 376 -14.49 -4.02 -5.50
CA VAL A 376 -13.58 -3.14 -4.76
C VAL A 376 -14.38 -1.96 -4.20
N ASN A 377 -14.41 -1.82 -2.87
CA ASN A 377 -15.21 -0.84 -2.13
C ASN A 377 -16.71 -0.86 -2.51
N GLY A 378 -17.24 -2.04 -2.86
CA GLY A 378 -18.65 -2.24 -3.19
C GLY A 378 -19.07 -1.76 -4.59
N THR A 379 -18.13 -1.41 -5.47
CA THR A 379 -18.44 -0.97 -6.85
C THR A 379 -17.63 -1.74 -7.89
N THR A 380 -18.15 -1.77 -9.12
CA THR A 380 -17.42 -2.15 -10.35
C THR A 380 -17.71 -1.09 -11.41
N PRO A 381 -16.70 -0.41 -11.98
CA PRO A 381 -15.31 -0.42 -11.56
C PRO A 381 -15.15 0.02 -10.09
N GLY A 382 -14.04 -0.38 -9.49
CA GLY A 382 -13.59 0.14 -8.21
C GLY A 382 -13.27 1.65 -8.27
N PRO A 383 -13.09 2.28 -7.11
CA PRO A 383 -12.79 3.72 -7.03
C PRO A 383 -11.47 4.07 -7.73
N ALA A 384 -11.47 5.16 -8.51
CA ALA A 384 -10.24 5.64 -9.13
C ALA A 384 -9.21 6.06 -8.08
N LEU A 385 -8.03 5.44 -8.13
CA LEU A 385 -6.88 5.84 -7.34
C LEU A 385 -6.08 6.89 -8.09
N ARG A 386 -5.59 7.90 -7.38
CA ARG A 386 -4.72 8.94 -7.92
C ARG A 386 -3.49 9.05 -7.04
N ILE A 387 -2.34 8.75 -7.62
CA ILE A 387 -1.07 8.70 -6.89
C ILE A 387 -0.07 9.71 -7.45
N PRO A 388 0.72 10.38 -6.61
CA PRO A 388 1.80 11.25 -7.07
C PRO A 388 2.92 10.46 -7.74
N GLU A 389 3.60 11.10 -8.68
CA GLU A 389 4.85 10.61 -9.25
C GLU A 389 6.02 10.85 -8.29
N ASN A 390 7.00 9.96 -8.29
CA ASN A 390 8.25 10.03 -7.54
C ASN A 390 8.08 10.06 -6.01
N GLU A 391 6.94 9.55 -5.53
CA GLU A 391 6.61 9.37 -4.12
C GLU A 391 6.27 7.89 -3.88
N ILE A 392 6.49 7.43 -2.65
CA ILE A 392 6.08 6.10 -2.21
C ILE A 392 4.64 6.22 -1.70
N VAL A 393 3.78 5.33 -2.17
CA VAL A 393 2.37 5.29 -1.80
C VAL A 393 2.04 3.94 -1.20
N TRP A 394 1.35 3.97 -0.06
CA TRP A 394 0.94 2.80 0.68
C TRP A 394 -0.54 2.51 0.49
N ILE A 395 -0.85 1.32 -0.05
CA ILE A 395 -2.24 0.90 -0.29
C ILE A 395 -2.54 -0.38 0.47
N ARG A 396 -3.49 -0.30 1.40
CA ARG A 396 -3.95 -1.48 2.13
C ARG A 396 -5.10 -2.11 1.39
N VAL A 397 -4.94 -3.38 1.04
CA VAL A 397 -5.99 -4.17 0.41
C VAL A 397 -6.51 -5.19 1.41
N TYR A 398 -7.76 -5.03 1.83
CA TYR A 398 -8.49 -6.00 2.64
C TYR A 398 -9.16 -7.03 1.75
N ASN A 399 -8.91 -8.31 2.02
CA ASN A 399 -9.76 -9.40 1.56
C ASN A 399 -10.86 -9.63 2.61
N ASP A 400 -12.00 -8.95 2.44
CA ASP A 400 -13.19 -9.16 3.28
C ASP A 400 -14.08 -10.30 2.78
N MET A 401 -13.64 -11.03 1.75
CA MET A 401 -14.31 -12.24 1.31
C MET A 401 -14.04 -13.36 2.33
N LYS A 402 -15.01 -14.28 2.45
CA LYS A 402 -14.97 -15.34 3.48
C LYS A 402 -14.29 -16.62 3.00
N GLU A 403 -14.26 -16.84 1.69
CA GLU A 403 -13.90 -18.13 1.09
C GLU A 403 -12.81 -17.97 0.04
N ASP A 404 -12.82 -16.87 -0.72
CA ASP A 404 -11.92 -16.66 -1.84
C ASP A 404 -10.62 -15.96 -1.44
N ASN A 405 -9.54 -16.37 -2.10
CA ASN A 405 -8.26 -15.67 -2.06
C ASN A 405 -8.29 -14.41 -2.91
N LEU A 406 -7.35 -13.50 -2.64
CA LEU A 406 -7.24 -12.23 -3.35
C LEU A 406 -5.78 -11.84 -3.54
N THR A 407 -5.45 -11.25 -4.68
CA THR A 407 -4.29 -10.37 -4.81
C THR A 407 -4.74 -9.07 -5.47
N MET A 408 -3.88 -8.06 -5.49
CA MET A 408 -4.13 -6.84 -6.25
C MET A 408 -2.91 -6.50 -7.08
N HIS A 409 -3.05 -6.55 -8.39
CA HIS A 409 -2.02 -6.16 -9.33
C HIS A 409 -2.21 -4.71 -9.80
N TRP A 410 -1.09 -4.03 -10.03
CA TRP A 410 -1.02 -2.61 -10.40
C TRP A 410 -0.59 -2.48 -11.86
N HIS A 411 -1.50 -2.82 -12.77
CA HIS A 411 -1.23 -2.96 -14.20
C HIS A 411 -0.43 -1.80 -14.77
N GLY A 412 0.78 -2.12 -15.24
CA GLY A 412 1.70 -1.20 -15.90
C GLY A 412 2.64 -0.42 -14.97
N LEU A 413 2.50 -0.50 -13.63
CA LEU A 413 3.50 0.04 -12.72
C LEU A 413 4.64 -0.96 -12.52
N GLY A 414 5.86 -0.57 -12.91
CA GLY A 414 7.05 -1.38 -12.65
C GLY A 414 7.37 -1.44 -11.16
N GLN A 415 7.03 -2.55 -10.48
CA GLN A 415 7.27 -2.77 -9.05
C GLN A 415 8.70 -3.27 -8.74
N ALA A 416 9.70 -2.87 -9.52
CA ALA A 416 11.07 -3.39 -9.38
C ALA A 416 11.72 -3.16 -8.03
N ALA A 417 11.33 -2.08 -7.36
CA ALA A 417 11.77 -1.81 -6.01
C ALA A 417 11.01 -2.67 -4.98
N TYR A 418 9.91 -3.35 -5.32
CA TYR A 418 9.07 -4.09 -4.39
C TYR A 418 8.43 -5.29 -5.08
N PRO A 419 9.20 -6.31 -5.49
CA PRO A 419 8.66 -7.39 -6.30
C PRO A 419 7.52 -8.15 -5.61
N PHE A 420 7.50 -8.23 -4.27
CA PHE A 420 6.38 -8.78 -3.50
C PHE A 420 5.07 -7.98 -3.59
N SER A 421 5.12 -6.72 -4.01
CA SER A 421 3.95 -5.84 -4.20
C SER A 421 3.41 -5.86 -5.63
N ASP A 422 3.95 -6.71 -6.51
CA ASP A 422 3.43 -6.89 -7.86
C ASP A 422 2.01 -7.49 -7.84
N GLY A 423 1.65 -8.30 -6.84
CA GLY A 423 0.29 -8.81 -6.71
C GLY A 423 -0.04 -10.00 -7.59
N THR A 424 0.97 -10.69 -8.12
CA THR A 424 0.81 -11.89 -8.95
C THR A 424 0.85 -13.17 -8.10
N PRO A 425 -0.25 -13.93 -8.01
CA PRO A 425 -0.22 -15.20 -7.31
C PRO A 425 0.75 -16.15 -8.02
N LEU A 426 1.39 -17.03 -7.24
CA LEU A 426 2.33 -18.06 -7.72
C LEU A 426 3.62 -17.56 -8.41
N ALA A 427 3.74 -16.26 -8.69
CA ALA A 427 4.98 -15.63 -9.14
C ALA A 427 5.63 -14.81 -8.03
N SER A 428 5.01 -13.70 -7.62
CA SER A 428 5.60 -12.75 -6.68
C SER A 428 5.24 -13.04 -5.21
N GLN A 429 3.98 -13.34 -4.91
CA GLN A 429 3.52 -13.43 -3.53
C GLN A 429 2.44 -14.51 -3.32
N TRP A 430 2.25 -14.89 -2.05
CA TRP A 430 1.06 -15.65 -1.68
C TRP A 430 -0.19 -14.77 -1.83
N PRO A 431 -1.34 -15.36 -2.18
CA PRO A 431 -2.61 -14.65 -2.11
C PRO A 431 -2.89 -14.16 -0.68
N ILE A 432 -3.57 -13.02 -0.57
CA ILE A 432 -4.15 -12.52 0.67
C ILE A 432 -5.27 -13.49 1.08
N PRO A 433 -5.12 -14.19 2.22
CA PRO A 433 -6.14 -15.14 2.65
C PRO A 433 -7.47 -14.45 2.98
N PRO A 434 -8.59 -15.19 3.02
CA PRO A 434 -9.87 -14.66 3.48
C PRO A 434 -9.74 -13.98 4.85
N MET A 435 -10.42 -12.86 5.03
CA MET A 435 -10.42 -12.06 6.27
C MET A 435 -9.05 -11.48 6.67
N HIS A 436 -8.08 -11.46 5.76
CA HIS A 436 -6.77 -10.84 5.95
C HIS A 436 -6.62 -9.58 5.09
N PHE A 437 -5.52 -8.87 5.28
CA PHE A 437 -5.14 -7.74 4.43
C PHE A 437 -3.63 -7.69 4.24
N PHE A 438 -3.21 -7.01 3.18
CA PHE A 438 -1.81 -6.79 2.84
C PHE A 438 -1.59 -5.31 2.51
N ASP A 439 -0.44 -4.78 2.91
CA ASP A 439 -0.04 -3.41 2.61
C ASP A 439 0.92 -3.42 1.43
N TYR A 440 0.45 -2.94 0.28
CA TYR A 440 1.24 -2.78 -0.93
C TYR A 440 2.03 -1.48 -0.87
N GLU A 441 3.33 -1.56 -1.09
CA GLU A 441 4.23 -0.42 -1.24
C GLU A 441 4.43 -0.17 -2.73
N LEU A 442 3.96 0.99 -3.22
CA LEU A 442 4.06 1.36 -4.62
C LEU A 442 4.96 2.58 -4.78
N LYS A 443 5.80 2.58 -5.81
CA LYS A 443 6.58 3.76 -6.18
C LYS A 443 6.57 3.93 -7.68
N SER A 444 6.10 5.09 -8.13
CA SER A 444 6.11 5.46 -9.53
C SER A 444 7.34 6.34 -9.80
N PRO A 445 8.33 5.91 -10.59
CA PRO A 445 9.48 6.74 -10.91
C PRO A 445 9.11 8.04 -11.62
N ARG A 446 10.02 9.03 -11.61
CA ARG A 446 9.85 10.25 -12.41
C ARG A 446 9.77 9.94 -13.91
N GLY A 447 8.74 10.44 -14.58
CA GLY A 447 8.38 10.13 -15.97
C GLY A 447 7.38 8.98 -16.16
N SER A 448 6.75 8.47 -15.10
CA SER A 448 5.67 7.49 -15.11
C SER A 448 4.26 8.10 -15.05
N ALA A 449 4.12 9.43 -15.05
CA ALA A 449 2.81 10.10 -15.10
C ALA A 449 1.97 9.62 -16.31
N GLY A 450 0.74 9.17 -16.04
CA GLY A 450 -0.07 8.52 -17.05
C GLY A 450 -1.26 7.74 -16.50
N THR A 451 -1.87 6.96 -17.38
CA THR A 451 -3.08 6.17 -17.10
C THR A 451 -2.72 4.69 -16.94
N TYR A 452 -3.08 4.16 -15.78
CA TYR A 452 -2.92 2.77 -15.36
C TYR A 452 -4.25 2.29 -14.80
N TYR A 453 -4.29 1.05 -14.33
CA TYR A 453 -5.40 0.55 -13.55
C TYR A 453 -4.91 -0.56 -12.61
N TYR A 454 -5.75 -0.93 -11.67
CA TYR A 454 -5.50 -2.06 -10.80
C TYR A 454 -6.58 -3.11 -11.00
N HIS A 455 -6.25 -4.38 -10.80
CA HIS A 455 -7.21 -5.47 -10.83
C HIS A 455 -6.78 -6.65 -9.95
N SER A 456 -7.75 -7.44 -9.50
CA SER A 456 -7.45 -8.75 -8.90
C SER A 456 -6.70 -9.60 -9.93
N HIS A 457 -5.70 -10.34 -9.48
CA HIS A 457 -4.91 -11.23 -10.32
C HIS A 457 -5.12 -12.70 -9.89
N VAL A 458 -6.27 -13.02 -9.27
CA VAL A 458 -6.63 -14.38 -8.87
C VAL A 458 -7.83 -14.85 -9.68
N GLY A 459 -7.70 -15.98 -10.37
CA GLY A 459 -8.78 -16.59 -11.16
C GLY A 459 -9.45 -15.59 -12.11
N PHE A 460 -10.78 -15.58 -12.13
CA PHE A 460 -11.59 -14.72 -13.00
C PHE A 460 -12.03 -13.41 -12.33
N GLN A 461 -11.54 -13.11 -11.12
CA GLN A 461 -11.96 -11.94 -10.34
C GLN A 461 -11.62 -10.60 -11.02
N ALA A 462 -10.62 -10.57 -11.88
CA ALA A 462 -10.20 -9.38 -12.64
C ALA A 462 -11.35 -8.74 -13.44
N ASN A 463 -12.35 -9.53 -13.82
CA ASN A 463 -13.50 -9.08 -14.60
C ASN A 463 -14.29 -7.94 -13.92
N THR A 464 -14.35 -7.93 -12.58
CA THR A 464 -15.13 -6.96 -11.79
C THR A 464 -14.34 -6.31 -10.67
N ALA A 465 -13.37 -7.01 -10.08
CA ALA A 465 -12.50 -6.48 -9.04
C ALA A 465 -11.35 -5.66 -9.65
N ALA A 466 -11.69 -4.61 -10.39
CA ALA A 466 -10.74 -3.75 -11.09
C ALA A 466 -11.16 -2.27 -11.03
N GLY A 467 -10.22 -1.33 -11.07
CA GLY A 467 -10.51 0.10 -11.07
C GLY A 467 -9.37 0.98 -11.58
N PRO A 468 -9.63 2.25 -11.92
CA PRO A 468 -8.63 3.13 -12.51
C PRO A 468 -7.49 3.48 -11.55
N LEU A 469 -6.28 3.65 -12.07
CA LEU A 469 -5.10 4.12 -11.33
C LEU A 469 -4.40 5.22 -12.14
N ILE A 470 -4.41 6.46 -11.66
CA ILE A 470 -3.82 7.59 -12.37
C ILE A 470 -2.57 8.03 -11.62
N VAL A 471 -1.41 7.93 -12.27
CA VAL A 471 -0.19 8.58 -11.79
C VAL A 471 -0.24 10.02 -12.26
N GLN A 472 -0.30 10.94 -11.30
CA GLN A 472 -0.44 12.37 -11.58
C GLN A 472 0.86 12.95 -12.13
N ASP A 473 0.74 13.87 -13.07
CA ASP A 473 1.86 14.70 -13.52
C ASP A 473 2.49 15.44 -12.32
N ASP A 474 3.81 15.58 -12.34
CA ASP A 474 4.57 16.31 -11.31
C ASP A 474 4.00 17.73 -11.16
N ARG A 475 3.55 18.11 -9.96
CA ARG A 475 2.95 19.44 -9.73
C ARG A 475 3.90 20.61 -10.04
N SER A 476 5.20 20.35 -10.10
CA SER A 476 6.22 21.32 -10.49
C SER A 476 6.41 21.48 -12.01
N ALA A 477 5.85 20.57 -12.82
CA ALA A 477 5.94 20.58 -14.28
C ALA A 477 4.56 20.38 -14.93
N PRO A 478 4.06 21.33 -15.74
CA PRO A 478 2.76 21.17 -16.39
C PRO A 478 2.77 19.95 -17.33
N ALA A 479 1.62 19.28 -17.46
CA ALA A 479 1.42 18.23 -18.45
C ALA A 479 1.80 18.73 -19.86
N PRO A 480 2.37 17.87 -20.72
CA PRO A 480 2.90 18.30 -22.02
C PRO A 480 1.84 18.80 -22.99
N TYR A 481 0.57 18.46 -22.75
CA TYR A 481 -0.56 18.86 -23.56
C TYR A 481 -1.59 19.59 -22.72
N HIS A 482 -2.15 20.66 -23.29
CA HIS A 482 -3.22 21.41 -22.66
C HIS A 482 -4.56 20.68 -22.81
N TYR A 483 -5.32 20.65 -21.71
CA TYR A 483 -6.71 20.22 -21.66
C TYR A 483 -7.41 20.97 -20.51
N ASP A 484 -8.72 21.19 -20.64
CA ASP A 484 -9.51 21.90 -19.64
C ASP A 484 -9.95 20.99 -18.49
N ASP A 485 -10.16 19.71 -18.78
CA ASP A 485 -10.71 18.71 -17.86
C ASP A 485 -10.44 17.29 -18.40
N GLU A 486 -10.70 16.24 -17.63
CA GLU A 486 -10.45 14.85 -18.02
C GLU A 486 -11.64 13.92 -17.73
N ARG A 487 -11.78 12.87 -18.54
CA ARG A 487 -12.80 11.82 -18.37
C ARG A 487 -12.15 10.47 -18.39
N ILE A 488 -12.49 9.61 -17.43
CA ILE A 488 -12.08 8.20 -17.43
C ILE A 488 -13.16 7.41 -18.14
N ILE A 489 -12.76 6.58 -19.10
CA ILE A 489 -13.64 5.62 -19.78
C ILE A 489 -13.04 4.23 -19.52
N PHE A 490 -13.66 3.51 -18.61
CA PHE A 490 -13.25 2.19 -18.17
C PHE A 490 -14.17 1.15 -18.82
N LEU A 491 -13.61 0.29 -19.67
CA LEU A 491 -14.33 -0.71 -20.45
C LEU A 491 -14.17 -2.08 -19.78
N GLN A 492 -15.29 -2.76 -19.54
CA GLN A 492 -15.33 -4.12 -18.99
C GLN A 492 -16.33 -4.97 -19.78
N GLU A 493 -16.11 -6.28 -19.75
CA GLU A 493 -17.09 -7.26 -20.23
C GLU A 493 -17.82 -7.89 -19.03
N TYR A 494 -19.05 -8.36 -19.24
CA TYR A 494 -19.86 -8.88 -18.15
C TYR A 494 -20.71 -10.09 -18.57
N TRP A 495 -20.47 -11.20 -17.86
CA TRP A 495 -21.19 -12.47 -17.99
C TRP A 495 -22.18 -12.66 -16.84
N ASN A 496 -23.24 -13.41 -17.11
CA ASN A 496 -24.23 -13.84 -16.13
C ASN A 496 -23.78 -15.01 -15.26
N LYS A 497 -22.61 -15.58 -15.54
CA LYS A 497 -21.95 -16.63 -14.76
C LYS A 497 -21.04 -16.04 -13.70
N THR A 498 -20.99 -16.68 -12.54
CA THR A 498 -20.07 -16.33 -11.45
C THR A 498 -18.62 -16.64 -11.84
N ASP A 499 -17.66 -16.04 -11.13
CA ASP A 499 -16.21 -16.25 -11.37
C ASP A 499 -15.88 -17.75 -11.31
N ALA A 500 -16.35 -18.44 -10.27
CA ALA A 500 -16.12 -19.86 -10.06
C ALA A 500 -16.80 -20.75 -11.12
N GLU A 501 -18.01 -20.40 -11.59
CA GLU A 501 -18.64 -21.12 -12.70
C GLU A 501 -17.79 -20.98 -13.97
N MET A 502 -17.32 -19.76 -14.29
CA MET A 502 -16.47 -19.52 -15.46
C MET A 502 -15.19 -20.36 -15.39
N GLU A 503 -14.45 -20.29 -14.28
CA GLU A 503 -13.22 -21.06 -14.06
C GLU A 503 -13.47 -22.56 -14.18
N SER A 504 -14.47 -23.08 -13.46
CA SER A 504 -14.77 -24.52 -13.47
C SER A 504 -15.19 -25.05 -14.84
N GLY A 505 -15.78 -24.23 -15.70
CA GLY A 505 -16.11 -24.63 -17.06
C GLY A 505 -14.92 -24.60 -18.00
N LEU A 506 -14.02 -23.61 -17.85
CA LEU A 506 -12.76 -23.52 -18.61
C LEU A 506 -11.82 -24.69 -18.29
N GLU A 507 -11.79 -25.12 -17.02
CA GLU A 507 -10.96 -26.24 -16.56
C GLU A 507 -11.66 -27.61 -16.71
N ALA A 508 -12.91 -27.65 -17.18
CA ALA A 508 -13.65 -28.90 -17.32
C ALA A 508 -13.06 -29.78 -18.44
N THR A 509 -13.08 -31.10 -18.25
CA THR A 509 -12.86 -32.08 -19.33
C THR A 509 -14.14 -32.89 -19.56
N PRO A 510 -14.89 -32.69 -20.66
CA PRO A 510 -14.62 -31.75 -21.75
C PRO A 510 -14.89 -30.28 -21.39
N LEU A 511 -14.21 -29.36 -22.08
CA LEU A 511 -14.37 -27.90 -21.90
C LEU A 511 -15.84 -27.47 -21.97
N ILE A 512 -16.25 -26.62 -21.03
CA ILE A 512 -17.53 -25.92 -21.06
C ILE A 512 -17.25 -24.44 -21.39
N TRP A 513 -17.33 -24.11 -22.68
CA TRP A 513 -17.20 -22.73 -23.15
C TRP A 513 -18.48 -21.94 -22.91
N TYR A 514 -18.38 -20.81 -22.20
CA TYR A 514 -19.53 -19.96 -21.85
C TYR A 514 -19.89 -18.88 -22.87
N ALA A 515 -19.30 -18.94 -24.07
CA ALA A 515 -19.55 -18.02 -25.18
C ALA A 515 -19.22 -16.54 -24.86
N GLU A 516 -19.65 -15.67 -25.77
CA GLU A 516 -19.43 -14.22 -25.73
C GLU A 516 -20.05 -13.56 -24.48
N PRO A 517 -19.54 -12.39 -24.05
CA PRO A 517 -20.11 -11.67 -22.91
C PRO A 517 -21.57 -11.30 -23.15
N ASN A 518 -22.37 -11.32 -22.08
CA ASN A 518 -23.79 -10.95 -22.18
C ASN A 518 -24.00 -9.45 -22.39
N THR A 519 -23.04 -8.62 -21.94
CA THR A 519 -22.99 -7.18 -22.19
C THR A 519 -21.56 -6.68 -21.97
N TRP A 520 -21.31 -5.47 -22.46
CA TRP A 520 -20.19 -4.65 -22.04
C TRP A 520 -20.65 -3.61 -21.02
N LEU A 521 -19.71 -3.13 -20.23
CA LEU A 521 -19.90 -2.04 -19.28
C LEU A 521 -18.95 -0.89 -19.65
N VAL A 522 -19.51 0.30 -19.75
CA VAL A 522 -18.76 1.56 -19.81
C VAL A 522 -18.91 2.21 -18.44
N ASN A 523 -17.80 2.34 -17.70
CA ASN A 523 -17.80 2.85 -16.32
C ASN A 523 -18.85 2.16 -15.42
N GLY A 524 -19.02 0.84 -15.57
CA GLY A 524 -19.90 0.02 -14.74
C GLY A 524 -21.36 -0.02 -15.17
N GLN A 525 -21.72 0.65 -16.28
CA GLN A 525 -23.07 0.67 -16.80
C GLN A 525 -23.14 0.05 -18.20
N GLY A 526 -24.20 -0.70 -18.46
CA GLY A 526 -24.46 -1.30 -19.76
C GLY A 526 -25.89 -1.79 -19.86
N ILE A 527 -26.26 -2.25 -21.06
CA ILE A 527 -27.58 -2.80 -21.35
C ILE A 527 -27.37 -4.12 -22.11
N SER A 528 -27.67 -5.24 -21.46
CA SER A 528 -27.55 -6.55 -22.11
C SER A 528 -28.56 -6.74 -23.22
N ALA A 529 -28.12 -7.41 -24.29
CA ALA A 529 -28.97 -7.88 -25.38
C ALA A 529 -29.85 -9.08 -24.99
N TYR A 530 -29.53 -9.78 -23.90
CA TYR A 530 -30.29 -10.93 -23.41
C TYR A 530 -31.45 -10.51 -22.49
N SER A 531 -32.49 -11.35 -22.39
CA SER A 531 -33.65 -11.10 -21.53
C SER A 531 -33.22 -11.03 -20.06
N GLY A 532 -33.15 -9.82 -19.52
CA GLY A 532 -32.73 -9.57 -18.15
C GLY A 532 -33.79 -9.94 -17.10
N THR A 533 -33.36 -10.27 -15.90
CA THR A 533 -34.22 -10.49 -14.72
C THR A 533 -34.54 -9.18 -13.98
N ASP A 534 -33.71 -8.15 -14.14
CA ASP A 534 -33.89 -6.84 -13.48
C ASP A 534 -33.75 -5.67 -14.47
N SER A 535 -34.88 -5.20 -14.99
CA SER A 535 -34.90 -4.07 -15.92
C SER A 535 -34.37 -2.75 -15.33
N ALA A 536 -34.34 -2.59 -14.00
CA ALA A 536 -33.94 -1.33 -13.36
C ALA A 536 -32.42 -1.08 -13.39
N SER A 537 -31.60 -2.11 -13.59
CA SER A 537 -30.15 -1.99 -13.71
C SER A 537 -29.65 -1.76 -15.13
N ARG A 538 -30.55 -1.75 -16.14
CA ARG A 538 -30.23 -1.41 -17.52
C ARG A 538 -30.01 0.09 -17.63
N ALA A 539 -28.78 0.52 -17.87
CA ALA A 539 -28.43 1.93 -18.01
C ALA A 539 -27.24 2.12 -18.95
N LEU A 540 -27.28 3.18 -19.75
CA LEU A 540 -26.15 3.67 -20.54
C LEU A 540 -25.38 4.71 -19.72
N HIS A 541 -24.06 4.61 -19.73
CA HIS A 541 -23.22 5.61 -19.10
C HIS A 541 -23.32 6.96 -19.83
N VAL A 542 -23.36 8.05 -19.08
CA VAL A 542 -23.36 9.42 -19.60
C VAL A 542 -22.00 10.07 -19.39
N ILE A 543 -21.35 10.47 -20.47
CA ILE A 543 -20.08 11.20 -20.50
C ILE A 543 -20.41 12.68 -20.68
N ASP A 544 -20.38 13.44 -19.58
CA ASP A 544 -20.71 14.87 -19.60
C ASP A 544 -19.55 15.74 -20.08
N VAL A 545 -19.80 16.58 -21.09
CA VAL A 545 -18.86 17.54 -21.66
C VAL A 545 -19.46 18.94 -21.77
N THR A 546 -18.61 19.95 -21.79
CA THR A 546 -18.98 21.37 -21.96
C THR A 546 -18.59 21.81 -23.37
N PRO A 547 -19.48 22.50 -24.10
CA PRO A 547 -19.17 23.04 -25.42
C PRO A 547 -17.88 23.87 -25.45
N GLY A 548 -17.05 23.66 -26.48
CA GLY A 548 -15.82 24.42 -26.74
C GLY A 548 -14.62 24.11 -25.84
N LYS A 549 -14.71 23.10 -24.96
CA LYS A 549 -13.60 22.63 -24.13
C LYS A 549 -12.82 21.49 -24.77
N THR A 550 -11.55 21.35 -24.40
CA THR A 550 -10.72 20.19 -24.73
C THR A 550 -10.61 19.27 -23.53
N TYR A 551 -10.90 17.98 -23.73
CA TYR A 551 -10.83 16.96 -22.69
C TYR A 551 -9.70 15.98 -22.93
N ARG A 552 -9.04 15.52 -21.85
CA ARG A 552 -8.21 14.30 -21.88
C ARG A 552 -9.08 13.10 -21.53
N PHE A 553 -9.38 12.26 -22.51
CA PHE A 553 -10.05 10.99 -22.28
C PHE A 553 -9.01 9.94 -21.93
N ARG A 554 -9.12 9.37 -20.73
CA ARG A 554 -8.29 8.29 -20.21
C ARG A 554 -9.03 6.98 -20.44
N LEU A 555 -8.68 6.29 -21.52
CA LEU A 555 -9.32 5.08 -21.98
C LEU A 555 -8.59 3.88 -21.35
N ILE A 556 -9.34 3.00 -20.70
CA ILE A 556 -8.81 1.80 -20.03
C ILE A 556 -9.61 0.60 -20.52
N ALA A 557 -8.94 -0.36 -21.15
CA ALA A 557 -9.54 -1.63 -21.57
C ALA A 557 -9.25 -2.72 -20.53
N ALA A 558 -10.10 -2.82 -19.51
CA ALA A 558 -10.09 -3.91 -18.53
C ALA A 558 -11.07 -5.02 -18.97
N THR A 559 -10.92 -5.46 -20.23
CA THR A 559 -11.75 -6.50 -20.83
C THR A 559 -11.22 -7.89 -20.47
N SER A 560 -12.03 -8.92 -20.65
CA SER A 560 -11.63 -10.29 -20.29
C SER A 560 -11.32 -11.13 -21.52
N LEU A 561 -12.05 -10.97 -22.62
CA LEU A 561 -12.00 -11.81 -23.80
C LEU A 561 -11.67 -11.04 -25.08
N SER A 562 -12.46 -10.02 -25.41
CA SER A 562 -12.47 -9.46 -26.77
C SER A 562 -11.68 -8.16 -26.93
N ILE A 563 -11.38 -7.81 -28.19
CA ILE A 563 -10.90 -6.47 -28.57
C ILE A 563 -12.08 -5.50 -28.59
N ALA A 564 -11.92 -4.32 -28.00
CA ALA A 564 -12.90 -3.23 -28.05
C ALA A 564 -12.63 -2.35 -29.27
N LEU A 565 -13.62 -2.17 -30.16
CA LEU A 565 -13.60 -1.14 -31.20
C LEU A 565 -14.77 -0.18 -30.96
N PHE A 566 -14.49 1.11 -30.89
CA PHE A 566 -15.51 2.11 -30.59
C PHE A 566 -15.24 3.46 -31.22
N GLY A 567 -16.32 4.24 -31.36
CA GLY A 567 -16.30 5.58 -31.92
C GLY A 567 -17.42 6.45 -31.35
N PHE A 568 -17.36 7.74 -31.66
CA PHE A 568 -18.32 8.73 -31.19
C PHE A 568 -19.05 9.36 -32.38
N GLU A 569 -20.38 9.35 -32.32
CA GLU A 569 -21.24 9.93 -33.34
C GLU A 569 -20.93 11.42 -33.53
N GLU A 570 -20.68 11.85 -34.77
CA GLU A 570 -20.28 13.21 -35.15
C GLU A 570 -18.94 13.72 -34.56
N HIS A 571 -18.13 12.87 -33.91
CA HIS A 571 -16.85 13.25 -33.33
C HIS A 571 -15.73 12.32 -33.78
N LYS A 572 -14.93 12.78 -34.74
CA LYS A 572 -13.86 11.99 -35.38
C LYS A 572 -12.45 12.55 -35.17
N ASP A 573 -12.30 13.68 -34.48
CA ASP A 573 -10.98 14.30 -34.25
C ASP A 573 -10.45 13.94 -32.85
N PHE A 574 -10.01 12.69 -32.68
CA PHE A 574 -9.27 12.27 -31.50
C PHE A 574 -7.77 12.35 -31.78
N LYS A 575 -6.99 12.72 -30.76
CA LYS A 575 -5.52 12.72 -30.86
C LYS A 575 -4.94 11.89 -29.74
N ILE A 576 -4.37 10.73 -30.06
CA ILE A 576 -3.68 9.88 -29.08
C ILE A 576 -2.42 10.61 -28.62
N VAL A 577 -2.31 10.84 -27.31
CA VAL A 577 -1.22 11.59 -26.67
C VAL A 577 -0.46 10.78 -25.62
N ALA A 578 -1.01 9.66 -25.16
CA ALA A 578 -0.27 8.68 -24.37
C ALA A 578 -0.76 7.26 -24.65
N ALA A 579 0.13 6.29 -24.47
CA ALA A 579 -0.19 4.87 -24.51
C ALA A 579 0.54 4.15 -23.37
N ASP A 580 -0.19 3.33 -22.62
CA ASP A 580 0.31 2.53 -21.49
C ASP A 580 1.23 3.32 -20.54
N GLY A 581 0.81 4.49 -20.08
CA GLY A 581 1.59 5.29 -19.12
C GLY A 581 2.71 6.16 -19.71
N HIS A 582 2.95 6.11 -21.02
CA HIS A 582 3.98 6.92 -21.69
C HIS A 582 3.41 7.91 -22.70
N TYR A 583 3.91 9.16 -22.65
CA TYR A 583 3.54 10.19 -23.62
C TYR A 583 4.11 9.91 -25.02
N THR A 584 3.24 10.06 -26.03
CA THR A 584 3.58 10.03 -27.46
C THR A 584 3.37 11.41 -28.05
N LYS A 585 3.98 11.71 -29.21
CA LYS A 585 3.55 12.80 -30.08
C LYS A 585 2.09 12.58 -30.48
N PRO A 586 1.28 13.65 -30.63
CA PRO A 586 -0.13 13.51 -30.95
C PRO A 586 -0.31 12.78 -32.28
N HIS A 587 -1.11 11.71 -32.28
CA HIS A 587 -1.47 10.97 -33.49
C HIS A 587 -2.99 11.04 -33.70
N PRO A 588 -3.47 11.60 -34.83
CA PRO A 588 -4.90 11.74 -35.09
C PRO A 588 -5.53 10.38 -35.42
N VAL A 589 -6.70 10.10 -34.83
CA VAL A 589 -7.49 8.90 -35.10
C VAL A 589 -8.98 9.24 -35.14
N GLU A 590 -9.74 8.54 -35.99
CA GLU A 590 -11.20 8.68 -36.06
C GLU A 590 -11.96 7.67 -35.19
N LEU A 591 -11.34 6.52 -34.95
CA LEU A 591 -11.88 5.39 -34.20
C LEU A 591 -10.84 4.88 -33.21
N LEU A 592 -11.30 4.28 -32.13
CA LEU A 592 -10.48 3.80 -31.03
C LEU A 592 -10.57 2.27 -30.97
N GLN A 593 -9.43 1.58 -30.96
CA GLN A 593 -9.35 0.13 -30.81
C GLN A 593 -8.38 -0.23 -29.69
N MET A 594 -8.78 -1.13 -28.80
CA MET A 594 -8.01 -1.49 -27.62
C MET A 594 -8.18 -2.98 -27.28
N GLY A 595 -7.07 -3.67 -27.05
CA GLY A 595 -7.08 -5.00 -26.45
C GLY A 595 -7.06 -4.92 -24.92
N SER A 596 -7.39 -6.05 -24.28
CA SER A 596 -7.35 -6.16 -22.82
C SER A 596 -5.98 -5.74 -22.26
N GLY A 597 -5.99 -4.99 -21.17
CA GLY A 597 -4.81 -4.46 -20.51
C GLY A 597 -4.27 -3.15 -21.11
N GLN A 598 -4.67 -2.74 -22.32
CA GLN A 598 -4.17 -1.50 -22.92
C GLN A 598 -4.83 -0.24 -22.33
N ARG A 599 -4.07 0.85 -22.29
CA ARG A 599 -4.56 2.19 -21.92
C ARG A 599 -4.12 3.21 -22.96
N LEU A 600 -5.04 4.07 -23.35
CA LEU A 600 -4.78 5.16 -24.29
C LEU A 600 -5.32 6.46 -23.70
N ASP A 601 -4.52 7.51 -23.80
CA ASP A 601 -5.02 8.85 -23.53
C ASP A 601 -5.22 9.59 -24.86
N ALA A 602 -6.42 10.10 -25.06
CA ALA A 602 -6.80 10.85 -26.25
C ALA A 602 -7.26 12.26 -25.89
N LEU A 603 -6.79 13.26 -26.62
CA LEU A 603 -7.41 14.58 -26.59
C LEU A 603 -8.69 14.55 -27.42
N PHE A 604 -9.77 15.05 -26.81
CA PHE A 604 -11.09 15.19 -27.40
C PHE A 604 -11.49 16.67 -27.39
N ALA A 605 -11.66 17.27 -28.57
CA ALA A 605 -12.18 18.62 -28.70
C ALA A 605 -13.71 18.59 -28.73
N ALA A 606 -14.34 19.14 -27.69
CA ALA A 606 -15.79 19.25 -27.63
C ALA A 606 -16.29 20.33 -28.60
N LYS A 607 -17.37 20.03 -29.32
CA LYS A 607 -18.01 20.94 -30.27
C LYS A 607 -18.36 22.27 -29.63
N THR A 608 -18.20 23.34 -30.38
CA THR A 608 -18.59 24.70 -30.01
C THR A 608 -20.11 24.85 -30.00
N CYS A 609 -20.61 25.94 -29.43
CA CYS A 609 -22.05 26.21 -29.46
C CYS A 609 -22.61 26.39 -30.87
N GLU A 610 -21.83 26.93 -31.81
CA GLU A 610 -22.23 27.10 -33.21
C GLU A 610 -22.46 25.75 -33.88
N GLU A 611 -21.49 24.84 -33.80
CA GLU A 611 -21.60 23.48 -34.35
C GLU A 611 -22.77 22.68 -33.73
N LEU A 612 -23.03 22.86 -32.43
CA LEU A 612 -24.15 22.19 -31.77
C LEU A 612 -25.50 22.74 -32.26
N HIS A 613 -25.61 24.05 -32.50
CA HIS A 613 -26.81 24.67 -33.09
C HIS A 613 -27.06 24.17 -34.51
N ASP A 614 -26.01 24.02 -35.31
CA ASP A 614 -26.11 23.47 -36.67
C ASP A 614 -26.59 22.01 -36.67
N LEU A 615 -26.11 21.21 -35.71
CA LEU A 615 -26.55 19.81 -35.53
C LEU A 615 -27.93 19.69 -34.86
N GLY A 616 -28.42 20.76 -34.21
CA GLY A 616 -29.72 20.82 -33.55
C GLY A 616 -29.89 19.89 -32.34
N ARG A 617 -28.81 19.37 -31.75
CA ARG A 617 -28.84 18.42 -30.63
C ARG A 617 -27.64 18.56 -29.68
N LEU A 618 -27.80 18.05 -28.46
CA LEU A 618 -26.77 18.09 -27.40
C LEU A 618 -26.33 16.70 -26.91
N ASP A 619 -26.97 15.63 -27.36
CA ASP A 619 -26.64 14.27 -26.98
C ASP A 619 -26.24 13.49 -28.24
N PHE A 620 -25.17 12.71 -28.13
CA PHE A 620 -24.60 11.88 -29.19
C PHE A 620 -24.29 10.49 -28.61
N TYR A 621 -24.32 9.45 -29.44
CA TYR A 621 -23.94 8.12 -29.00
C TYR A 621 -22.43 7.86 -29.13
N MET A 622 -21.88 7.15 -28.16
CA MET A 622 -20.68 6.34 -28.31
C MET A 622 -21.15 4.91 -28.63
N GLN A 623 -20.65 4.31 -29.69
CA GLN A 623 -20.93 2.91 -30.06
C GLN A 623 -19.66 2.09 -29.90
N LEU A 624 -19.79 0.93 -29.25
CA LEU A 624 -18.72 -0.02 -28.99
C LEU A 624 -19.14 -1.42 -29.42
N GLU A 625 -18.23 -2.13 -30.06
CA GLU A 625 -18.42 -3.51 -30.54
C GLU A 625 -17.25 -4.40 -30.12
N SER A 626 -17.54 -5.65 -29.74
CA SER A 626 -16.53 -6.69 -29.60
C SER A 626 -15.98 -7.11 -30.96
N ARG A 627 -14.67 -7.33 -31.03
CA ARG A 627 -13.93 -7.72 -32.25
C ARG A 627 -13.10 -8.97 -32.03
N ASP A 628 -12.76 -9.61 -33.14
CA ASP A 628 -12.08 -10.92 -33.20
C ASP A 628 -12.82 -12.06 -32.49
N ARG A 629 -14.16 -12.02 -32.53
CA ARG A 629 -15.05 -13.03 -31.96
C ARG A 629 -16.06 -13.54 -32.98
N ASP A 630 -16.64 -14.71 -32.73
CA ASP A 630 -17.64 -15.33 -33.61
C ASP A 630 -18.96 -14.54 -33.65
N ALA A 631 -19.33 -13.91 -32.53
CA ALA A 631 -20.48 -13.02 -32.45
C ALA A 631 -20.07 -11.64 -31.91
N VAL A 632 -20.55 -10.60 -32.59
CA VAL A 632 -20.32 -9.21 -32.19
C VAL A 632 -21.34 -8.84 -31.11
N VAL A 633 -20.83 -8.42 -29.95
CA VAL A 633 -21.60 -7.85 -28.84
C VAL A 633 -21.47 -6.35 -28.93
N GLU A 634 -22.61 -5.66 -29.05
CA GLU A 634 -22.68 -4.21 -29.21
C GLU A 634 -23.16 -3.54 -27.91
N THR A 635 -22.58 -2.39 -27.58
CA THR A 635 -22.97 -1.56 -26.43
C THR A 635 -22.82 -0.08 -26.74
N TYR A 636 -23.52 0.75 -25.96
CA TYR A 636 -23.53 2.19 -26.17
C TYR A 636 -23.24 2.97 -24.88
N ALA A 637 -22.82 4.22 -25.05
CA ALA A 637 -22.82 5.24 -24.01
C ALA A 637 -23.30 6.56 -24.64
N ILE A 638 -23.62 7.56 -23.81
CA ILE A 638 -24.12 8.86 -24.26
C ILE A 638 -23.06 9.92 -23.99
N LEU A 639 -22.59 10.59 -25.03
CA LEU A 639 -21.83 11.84 -24.90
C LEU A 639 -22.82 13.00 -24.79
N ARG A 640 -22.86 13.65 -23.62
CA ARG A 640 -23.87 14.67 -23.29
C ARG A 640 -23.24 16.04 -23.10
N TYR A 641 -23.72 17.01 -23.87
CA TYR A 641 -23.31 18.41 -23.73
C TYR A 641 -24.15 19.15 -22.69
N ALA A 642 -23.44 19.87 -21.81
CA ALA A 642 -24.05 20.84 -20.89
C ALA A 642 -24.79 21.92 -21.69
N ASN A 643 -26.00 22.30 -21.26
CA ASN A 643 -26.80 23.30 -21.95
C ASN A 643 -26.34 24.73 -21.60
N THR A 644 -25.11 25.09 -21.96
CA THR A 644 -24.57 26.46 -21.86
C THR A 644 -24.84 27.28 -23.11
N CYS A 645 -25.24 26.64 -24.21
CA CYS A 645 -25.48 27.28 -25.52
C CYS A 645 -26.91 27.86 -25.69
N GLY A 646 -27.76 27.79 -24.67
CA GLY A 646 -29.10 28.39 -24.70
C GLY A 646 -30.17 27.59 -25.45
N PHE A 647 -30.03 26.27 -25.56
CA PHE A 647 -31.08 25.43 -26.14
C PHE A 647 -32.36 25.51 -25.30
N SER A 648 -33.50 25.72 -25.95
CA SER A 648 -34.80 25.77 -25.27
C SER A 648 -35.16 24.40 -24.68
N ARG A 649 -35.89 24.37 -23.54
CA ARG A 649 -36.33 23.11 -22.91
C ARG A 649 -37.08 22.17 -23.85
N ARG A 650 -37.78 22.72 -24.86
CA ARG A 650 -38.56 21.96 -25.84
C ARG A 650 -37.69 21.33 -26.93
N MET A 651 -36.49 21.86 -27.18
CA MET A 651 -35.52 21.35 -28.16
C MET A 651 -34.45 20.43 -27.53
N LEU A 652 -34.48 20.20 -26.21
CA LEU A 652 -33.43 19.43 -25.54
C LEU A 652 -33.37 17.95 -25.89
N ASN A 653 -34.44 17.39 -26.51
CA ASN A 653 -34.67 15.96 -26.84
C ASN A 653 -33.51 15.03 -26.42
N ARG A 654 -33.37 14.82 -25.10
CA ARG A 654 -32.24 14.10 -24.52
C ARG A 654 -32.40 12.61 -24.84
N LEU A 655 -31.28 11.95 -25.14
CA LEU A 655 -31.29 10.51 -25.36
C LEU A 655 -31.65 9.77 -24.07
N SER A 656 -32.41 8.69 -24.20
CA SER A 656 -32.79 7.84 -23.07
C SER A 656 -31.56 7.11 -22.55
N GLU A 657 -31.33 7.16 -21.24
CA GLU A 657 -30.28 6.40 -20.56
C GLU A 657 -30.68 4.92 -20.37
N ARG A 658 -31.92 4.54 -20.68
CA ARG A 658 -32.49 3.22 -20.34
C ARG A 658 -32.68 2.31 -21.55
N GLU A 659 -32.41 2.82 -22.75
CA GLU A 659 -32.70 2.13 -24.00
C GLU A 659 -31.53 2.29 -24.97
N ASN A 660 -31.17 1.20 -25.63
CA ASN A 660 -30.25 1.23 -26.76
C ASN A 660 -30.91 1.95 -27.95
N PRO A 661 -30.13 2.57 -28.86
CA PRO A 661 -30.67 3.12 -30.09
C PRO A 661 -31.35 2.02 -30.92
N THR A 662 -32.38 2.39 -31.69
CA THR A 662 -33.13 1.46 -32.53
C THR A 662 -32.35 1.00 -33.76
N ALA A 663 -31.30 1.73 -34.15
CA ALA A 663 -30.36 1.38 -35.20
C ALA A 663 -28.96 1.89 -34.80
N ALA A 664 -27.92 1.16 -35.21
CA ALA A 664 -26.53 1.53 -34.93
C ALA A 664 -26.21 2.93 -35.53
N PRO A 665 -25.80 3.92 -34.71
CA PRO A 665 -25.49 5.27 -35.17
C PRO A 665 -24.20 5.35 -36.00
N LEU A 666 -23.28 4.40 -35.81
CA LEU A 666 -22.00 4.32 -36.52
C LEU A 666 -21.89 3.00 -37.28
N LYS A 667 -21.12 3.03 -38.38
CA LYS A 667 -20.69 1.82 -39.10
C LYS A 667 -19.22 1.56 -38.77
N LEU A 668 -18.97 0.71 -37.78
CA LEU A 668 -17.62 0.37 -37.34
C LEU A 668 -17.00 -0.68 -38.28
N PRO A 669 -15.75 -0.51 -38.75
CA PRO A 669 -15.08 -1.48 -39.62
C PRO A 669 -14.76 -2.79 -38.87
N PRO A 670 -14.35 -3.87 -39.58
CA PRO A 670 -13.73 -5.03 -38.94
C PRO A 670 -12.49 -4.65 -38.11
N THR A 671 -11.94 -5.61 -37.36
CA THR A 671 -10.69 -5.42 -36.61
C THR A 671 -9.60 -4.82 -37.49
N ILE A 672 -8.95 -3.77 -37.01
CA ILE A 672 -7.80 -3.17 -37.66
C ILE A 672 -6.55 -3.88 -37.13
N SER A 673 -6.03 -4.85 -37.89
CA SER A 673 -4.79 -5.54 -37.54
C SER A 673 -3.62 -4.56 -37.59
N GLY A 674 -2.82 -4.53 -36.52
CA GLY A 674 -1.72 -3.57 -36.37
C GLY A 674 -2.18 -2.14 -36.05
N TYR A 675 -3.34 -1.97 -35.40
CA TYR A 675 -3.81 -0.65 -34.99
C TYR A 675 -2.77 0.06 -34.10
N LEU A 676 -2.35 1.24 -34.53
CA LEU A 676 -1.28 2.05 -33.94
C LEU A 676 0.14 1.47 -33.99
N ASP A 677 0.35 0.37 -34.71
CA ASP A 677 1.70 -0.15 -34.95
C ASP A 677 2.50 0.85 -35.81
N TYR A 678 3.77 1.06 -35.48
CA TYR A 678 4.73 1.90 -36.20
C TYR A 678 4.40 3.41 -36.32
N VAL A 679 3.23 3.87 -35.88
CA VAL A 679 2.79 5.28 -36.03
C VAL A 679 2.94 6.12 -34.76
N LEU A 680 2.94 5.49 -33.58
CA LEU A 680 3.21 6.17 -32.32
C LEU A 680 4.69 6.56 -32.25
N ARG A 681 4.98 7.71 -31.64
CA ARG A 681 6.36 8.23 -31.56
C ARG A 681 6.59 8.85 -30.18
N PRO A 682 7.72 8.60 -29.52
CA PRO A 682 7.99 9.16 -28.20
C PRO A 682 7.95 10.70 -28.24
N LEU A 683 7.41 11.31 -27.18
CA LEU A 683 7.31 12.77 -27.09
C LEU A 683 8.69 13.46 -27.15
N ASP A 684 9.63 13.00 -26.33
CA ASP A 684 11.01 13.48 -26.30
C ASP A 684 11.95 12.37 -26.76
N ARG A 685 12.43 12.48 -28.01
CA ARG A 685 13.29 11.48 -28.65
C ARG A 685 14.72 11.49 -28.10
N ASP A 686 15.21 12.64 -27.69
CA ASP A 686 16.62 12.82 -27.30
C ASP A 686 16.88 12.36 -25.85
N ARG A 687 15.81 12.16 -25.07
CA ARG A 687 15.89 11.51 -23.77
C ARG A 687 16.28 10.04 -23.94
N GLU A 688 17.44 9.67 -23.40
CA GLU A 688 18.00 8.31 -23.45
C GLU A 688 16.99 7.22 -23.05
N ALA A 689 16.17 7.48 -22.03
CA ALA A 689 15.14 6.55 -21.56
C ALA A 689 14.07 6.20 -22.62
N ASN A 690 13.91 7.00 -23.67
CA ASN A 690 12.96 6.75 -24.76
C ASN A 690 13.61 6.08 -25.97
N ARG A 691 14.94 5.93 -26.00
CA ARG A 691 15.66 5.32 -27.12
C ARG A 691 15.49 3.79 -27.13
N ALA A 692 14.77 3.30 -28.14
CA ALA A 692 14.65 1.87 -28.40
C ALA A 692 16.04 1.23 -28.64
N PRO A 693 16.31 0.04 -28.07
CA PRO A 693 17.54 -0.68 -28.38
C PRO A 693 17.61 -1.05 -29.86
N THR A 694 18.79 -0.92 -30.47
CA THR A 694 19.06 -1.35 -31.85
C THR A 694 19.32 -2.84 -31.92
N ALA A 695 19.22 -3.44 -33.12
CA ALA A 695 19.54 -4.86 -33.31
C ALA A 695 20.98 -5.22 -32.89
N ALA A 696 21.92 -4.27 -33.00
CA ALA A 696 23.31 -4.46 -32.58
C ALA A 696 23.49 -4.46 -31.05
N GLU A 697 22.54 -3.87 -30.31
CA GLU A 697 22.55 -3.88 -28.84
C GLU A 697 21.90 -5.14 -28.27
N VAL A 698 21.11 -5.89 -29.06
CA VAL A 698 20.44 -7.13 -28.63
C VAL A 698 21.49 -8.17 -28.26
N THR A 699 21.49 -8.58 -26.99
CA THR A 699 22.40 -9.59 -26.46
C THR A 699 21.88 -11.01 -26.67
N ARG A 700 20.55 -11.18 -26.64
CA ARG A 700 19.90 -12.49 -26.79
C ARG A 700 18.52 -12.35 -27.40
N ARG A 701 18.17 -13.29 -28.26
CA ARG A 701 16.82 -13.43 -28.82
C ARG A 701 16.14 -14.64 -28.21
N VAL A 702 14.91 -14.45 -27.71
CA VAL A 702 14.08 -15.50 -27.13
C VAL A 702 12.87 -15.67 -28.02
N PHE A 703 12.70 -16.87 -28.58
CA PHE A 703 11.52 -17.22 -29.38
C PHE A 703 10.48 -17.85 -28.47
N ILE A 704 9.25 -17.35 -28.56
CA ILE A 704 8.10 -17.84 -27.81
C ILE A 704 7.06 -18.35 -28.79
N LYS A 705 6.91 -19.67 -28.82
CA LYS A 705 5.85 -20.36 -29.53
C LYS A 705 4.57 -20.35 -28.70
N LEU A 706 3.50 -19.80 -29.26
CA LEU A 706 2.15 -19.81 -28.71
C LEU A 706 1.29 -20.79 -29.50
N GLN A 707 0.78 -21.82 -28.81
CA GLN A 707 -0.05 -22.86 -29.44
C GLN A 707 -1.12 -23.35 -28.46
N GLU A 708 -2.36 -23.41 -28.91
CA GLU A 708 -3.44 -24.06 -28.16
C GLU A 708 -3.42 -25.56 -28.44
N ILE A 709 -3.57 -26.39 -27.42
CA ILE A 709 -3.68 -27.85 -27.54
C ILE A 709 -5.11 -28.27 -27.26
N GLN A 710 -5.72 -28.94 -28.24
CA GLN A 710 -7.10 -29.41 -28.16
C GLN A 710 -7.13 -30.95 -28.11
N ASN A 711 -7.55 -31.50 -26.98
CA ASN A 711 -7.67 -32.95 -26.77
C ASN A 711 -8.64 -33.31 -25.64
N GLN A 712 -9.95 -33.17 -25.87
CA GLN A 712 -11.01 -33.18 -24.84
C GLN A 712 -10.91 -32.02 -23.83
N TYR A 713 -9.70 -31.60 -23.43
CA TYR A 713 -9.37 -30.33 -22.79
C TYR A 713 -8.85 -29.31 -23.82
N TYR A 714 -8.78 -28.05 -23.41
CA TYR A 714 -8.23 -26.93 -24.16
C TYR A 714 -7.24 -26.22 -23.25
N ILE A 715 -5.97 -26.20 -23.64
CA ILE A 715 -4.92 -25.55 -22.87
C ILE A 715 -4.03 -24.73 -23.79
N TRP A 716 -3.48 -23.65 -23.27
CA TRP A 716 -2.48 -22.87 -23.98
C TRP A 716 -1.08 -23.29 -23.58
N GLN A 717 -0.21 -23.45 -24.58
CA GLN A 717 1.20 -23.73 -24.40
C GLN A 717 2.05 -22.57 -24.87
N VAL A 718 3.05 -22.26 -24.05
CA VAL A 718 4.10 -21.28 -24.31
C VAL A 718 5.44 -22.01 -24.32
N ASN A 719 6.02 -22.24 -25.49
CA ASN A 719 7.17 -23.15 -25.68
C ASN A 719 6.96 -24.53 -25.04
N ASP A 720 5.82 -25.16 -25.35
CA ASP A 720 5.41 -26.48 -24.85
C ASP A 720 5.33 -26.57 -23.30
N ASN A 721 5.24 -25.41 -22.62
CA ASN A 721 4.98 -25.28 -21.19
C ASN A 721 3.63 -24.60 -20.95
N THR A 722 2.89 -25.08 -19.96
CA THR A 722 1.60 -24.50 -19.53
C THR A 722 1.71 -24.17 -18.06
N TRP A 723 1.27 -22.97 -17.66
CA TRP A 723 1.36 -22.51 -16.28
C TRP A 723 -0.04 -22.23 -15.73
N THR A 724 -0.48 -22.97 -14.72
CA THR A 724 -1.85 -22.87 -14.17
C THR A 724 -1.86 -22.73 -12.65
N GLU A 725 -2.89 -22.09 -12.11
CA GLU A 725 -2.99 -21.80 -10.68
C GLU A 725 -3.56 -22.95 -9.84
N HIS A 726 -4.43 -23.79 -10.41
CA HIS A 726 -5.22 -24.76 -9.64
C HIS A 726 -4.76 -26.23 -9.78
N GLY A 727 -3.83 -26.51 -10.71
CA GLY A 727 -3.08 -27.76 -10.77
C GLY A 727 -3.84 -29.07 -10.95
N ALA A 728 -5.13 -29.02 -11.19
CA ALA A 728 -5.92 -30.19 -11.52
C ALA A 728 -6.02 -30.33 -13.05
N ASP A 729 -5.15 -31.15 -13.69
CA ASP A 729 -5.40 -31.64 -15.06
C ASP A 729 -4.46 -32.80 -15.50
N PRO A 730 -4.71 -33.49 -16.63
CA PRO A 730 -4.12 -34.79 -17.01
C PRO A 730 -2.80 -34.71 -17.80
N LEU A 731 -2.19 -33.52 -17.95
CA LEU A 731 -0.93 -33.30 -18.67
C LEU A 731 0.21 -32.85 -17.74
N PRO A 732 1.48 -32.87 -18.17
CA PRO A 732 2.57 -32.28 -17.41
C PRO A 732 2.54 -30.74 -17.54
N HIS A 733 1.67 -30.07 -16.76
CA HIS A 733 1.67 -28.61 -16.58
C HIS A 733 2.53 -28.19 -15.39
N THR A 734 2.98 -26.93 -15.41
CA THR A 734 3.65 -26.29 -14.29
C THR A 734 2.61 -25.64 -13.39
N THR A 735 2.24 -26.31 -12.30
CA THR A 735 1.53 -25.65 -11.19
C THR A 735 2.49 -25.46 -10.04
N PRO A 736 2.95 -24.22 -9.82
CA PRO A 736 3.69 -23.91 -8.62
C PRO A 736 2.82 -24.17 -7.40
N ARG A 737 3.32 -24.96 -6.46
CA ARG A 737 2.66 -25.15 -5.16
C ARG A 737 2.87 -23.95 -4.23
N GLU A 738 3.87 -23.14 -4.55
CA GLU A 738 4.23 -21.92 -3.83
C GLU A 738 4.70 -20.86 -4.82
N PRO A 739 4.59 -19.57 -4.48
CA PRO A 739 5.06 -18.50 -5.33
C PRO A 739 6.55 -18.62 -5.64
N TYR A 740 6.92 -18.43 -6.91
CA TYR A 740 8.28 -18.66 -7.36
C TYR A 740 9.30 -17.78 -6.61
N LEU A 741 8.98 -16.50 -6.38
CA LEU A 741 9.82 -15.62 -5.58
C LEU A 741 9.96 -16.14 -4.14
N VAL A 742 8.88 -16.62 -3.53
CA VAL A 742 8.90 -17.23 -2.19
C VAL A 742 9.77 -18.49 -2.16
N ALA A 743 9.65 -19.35 -3.18
CA ALA A 743 10.45 -20.57 -3.33
C ALA A 743 11.95 -20.25 -3.42
N LEU A 744 12.31 -19.22 -4.19
CA LEU A 744 13.67 -18.71 -4.30
C LEU A 744 14.23 -18.27 -2.94
N TYR A 745 13.45 -17.54 -2.15
CA TYR A 745 13.86 -17.11 -0.81
C TYR A 745 14.02 -18.28 0.17
N ARG A 746 13.22 -19.34 0.03
CA ARG A 746 13.30 -20.54 0.88
C ARG A 746 14.47 -21.46 0.52
N ASN A 747 14.65 -21.79 -0.76
CA ASN A 747 15.64 -22.74 -1.23
C ASN A 747 16.23 -22.35 -2.59
N GLN A 748 17.20 -21.43 -2.55
CA GLN A 748 17.89 -20.91 -3.74
C GLN A 748 18.44 -22.01 -4.65
N THR A 749 19.04 -23.06 -4.09
CA THR A 749 19.70 -24.11 -4.87
C THR A 749 18.75 -24.91 -5.73
N GLU A 750 17.47 -25.02 -5.34
CA GLU A 750 16.46 -25.78 -6.06
C GLU A 750 15.66 -24.93 -7.05
N HIS A 751 15.50 -23.64 -6.78
CA HIS A 751 14.58 -22.77 -7.52
C HIS A 751 15.27 -21.69 -8.36
N LEU A 752 16.56 -21.39 -8.16
CA LEU A 752 17.25 -20.45 -9.04
C LEU A 752 17.36 -21.05 -10.44
N PRO A 753 16.91 -20.37 -11.51
CA PRO A 753 16.96 -20.93 -12.86
C PRO A 753 18.40 -21.05 -13.39
N ASP A 754 18.65 -22.08 -14.19
CA ASP A 754 19.92 -22.25 -14.89
C ASP A 754 19.91 -21.47 -16.20
N TYR A 755 20.68 -20.38 -16.23
CA TYR A 755 20.76 -19.51 -17.40
C TYR A 755 21.34 -20.20 -18.63
N ASP A 756 22.40 -20.99 -18.49
CA ASP A 756 23.06 -21.61 -19.64
C ASP A 756 22.20 -22.74 -20.21
N ALA A 757 21.51 -23.49 -19.33
CA ALA A 757 20.49 -24.45 -19.74
C ALA A 757 19.31 -23.77 -20.46
N ALA A 758 18.86 -22.62 -19.98
CA ALA A 758 17.81 -21.85 -20.63
C ALA A 758 18.23 -21.41 -22.03
N VAL A 759 19.43 -20.85 -22.19
CA VAL A 759 19.98 -20.47 -23.51
C VAL A 759 20.06 -21.67 -24.45
N ALA A 760 20.46 -22.84 -23.96
CA ALA A 760 20.49 -24.07 -24.75
C ALA A 760 19.10 -24.58 -25.16
N ASN A 761 18.04 -24.18 -24.45
CA ASN A 761 16.65 -24.59 -24.67
C ASN A 761 15.76 -23.42 -25.13
N GLY A 762 16.30 -22.51 -25.94
CA GLY A 762 15.50 -21.44 -26.59
C GLY A 762 15.00 -20.34 -25.65
N GLY A 763 15.57 -20.25 -24.44
CA GLY A 763 15.25 -19.25 -23.41
C GLY A 763 14.52 -19.82 -22.20
N LEU A 764 13.99 -21.04 -22.27
CA LEU A 764 13.26 -21.69 -21.17
C LEU A 764 14.20 -22.62 -20.39
N ASP A 765 14.33 -22.43 -19.09
CA ASP A 765 15.02 -23.40 -18.23
C ASP A 765 14.16 -24.69 -18.08
N PRO A 766 14.63 -25.86 -18.54
CA PRO A 766 13.86 -27.10 -18.48
C PRO A 766 13.58 -27.58 -17.03
N ARG A 767 14.39 -27.16 -16.05
CA ARG A 767 14.21 -27.56 -14.65
C ARG A 767 13.16 -26.73 -13.96
N THR A 768 13.30 -25.41 -14.00
CA THR A 768 12.42 -24.48 -13.27
C THR A 768 11.21 -24.03 -14.08
N ARG A 769 11.22 -24.26 -15.40
CA ARG A 769 10.18 -23.82 -16.34
C ARG A 769 9.99 -22.30 -16.35
N THR A 770 11.08 -21.55 -16.13
CA THR A 770 11.11 -20.08 -16.17
C THR A 770 12.10 -19.56 -17.20
N TYR A 771 12.02 -18.26 -17.49
CA TYR A 771 12.88 -17.55 -18.44
C TYR A 771 13.88 -16.66 -17.68
N PRO A 772 15.11 -17.13 -17.40
CA PRO A 772 16.13 -16.31 -16.74
C PRO A 772 16.69 -15.23 -17.68
N VAL A 773 16.93 -14.04 -17.14
CA VAL A 773 17.54 -12.90 -17.84
C VAL A 773 18.57 -12.25 -16.92
N ARG A 774 19.82 -12.04 -17.38
CA ARG A 774 20.83 -11.35 -16.57
C ARG A 774 20.60 -9.85 -16.58
N MET A 775 20.96 -9.19 -15.48
CA MET A 775 20.91 -7.73 -15.40
C MET A 775 21.79 -7.08 -16.48
N GLY A 776 21.27 -6.05 -17.13
CA GLY A 776 21.93 -5.34 -18.22
C GLY A 776 21.81 -6.02 -19.60
N GLU A 777 21.21 -7.21 -19.71
CA GLU A 777 20.89 -7.78 -21.03
C GLU A 777 19.88 -6.92 -21.78
N VAL A 778 20.04 -6.92 -23.10
CA VAL A 778 19.03 -6.42 -24.04
C VAL A 778 18.43 -7.63 -24.74
N ILE A 779 17.26 -8.06 -24.28
CA ILE A 779 16.59 -9.20 -24.87
C ILE A 779 15.64 -8.75 -25.97
N GLU A 780 15.59 -9.54 -27.04
CA GLU A 780 14.56 -9.44 -28.06
C GLU A 780 13.63 -10.64 -27.94
N VAL A 781 12.38 -10.38 -27.59
CA VAL A 781 11.36 -11.42 -27.39
C VAL A 781 10.47 -11.48 -28.61
N ILE A 782 10.45 -12.63 -29.28
CA ILE A 782 9.65 -12.87 -30.47
C ILE A 782 8.50 -13.79 -30.11
N TRP A 783 7.31 -13.22 -30.04
CA TRP A 783 6.07 -13.97 -29.90
C TRP A 783 5.63 -14.46 -31.25
N GLN A 784 5.49 -15.77 -31.39
CA GLN A 784 5.11 -16.43 -32.64
C GLN A 784 3.89 -17.31 -32.38
N GLN A 785 2.80 -16.99 -33.04
CA GLN A 785 1.54 -17.72 -32.95
C GLN A 785 1.49 -18.84 -33.98
N PHE A 786 1.00 -20.00 -33.55
CA PHE A 786 0.78 -21.18 -34.39
C PHE A 786 -0.69 -21.60 -34.43
N GLY A 787 -1.56 -20.96 -33.63
CA GLY A 787 -2.96 -21.32 -33.49
C GLY A 787 -3.16 -22.63 -32.75
N ALA A 788 -4.24 -23.34 -33.11
CA ALA A 788 -4.69 -24.52 -32.39
C ALA A 788 -4.22 -25.82 -33.04
N ARG A 789 -3.73 -26.73 -32.22
CA ARG A 789 -3.31 -28.08 -32.59
C ARG A 789 -4.25 -29.11 -31.97
N GLN A 790 -4.91 -29.88 -32.83
CA GLN A 790 -5.81 -30.93 -32.39
C GLN A 790 -5.08 -32.28 -32.32
N LEU A 791 -5.09 -32.92 -31.15
CA LEU A 791 -4.38 -34.20 -30.94
C LEU A 791 -5.23 -35.43 -31.26
N ASP A 792 -6.56 -35.27 -31.35
CA ASP A 792 -7.44 -36.38 -31.74
C ASP A 792 -7.29 -36.75 -33.23
N ALA A 793 -7.57 -38.01 -33.57
CA ALA A 793 -7.32 -38.54 -34.91
C ALA A 793 -8.34 -38.07 -35.98
N GLY A 794 -9.40 -37.34 -35.59
CA GLY A 794 -10.52 -36.94 -36.45
C GLY A 794 -10.66 -35.43 -36.68
N GLY A 795 -9.78 -34.63 -36.09
CA GLY A 795 -9.83 -33.19 -36.10
C GLY A 795 -9.77 -32.55 -37.48
N ARG A 796 -10.57 -31.49 -37.68
CA ARG A 796 -10.45 -30.63 -38.87
C ARG A 796 -9.37 -29.58 -38.63
N GLY A 797 -9.22 -29.08 -37.41
CA GLY A 797 -8.39 -27.91 -37.08
C GLY A 797 -9.09 -27.04 -36.05
N GLY A 798 -8.41 -26.04 -35.53
CA GLY A 798 -8.91 -25.21 -34.44
C GLY A 798 -8.78 -23.70 -34.71
N ALA A 799 -9.34 -22.92 -33.79
CA ALA A 799 -9.43 -21.48 -33.90
C ALA A 799 -8.05 -20.82 -33.88
N LEU A 800 -7.95 -19.69 -34.57
CA LEU A 800 -6.83 -18.76 -34.45
C LEU A 800 -7.33 -17.52 -33.71
N ASP A 801 -6.71 -17.17 -32.59
CA ASP A 801 -7.16 -16.07 -31.73
C ASP A 801 -6.19 -14.89 -31.69
N THR A 802 -6.66 -13.74 -31.23
CA THR A 802 -5.85 -12.55 -30.99
C THR A 802 -5.42 -12.52 -29.52
N HIS A 803 -4.17 -12.18 -29.27
CA HIS A 803 -3.57 -12.20 -27.94
C HIS A 803 -3.03 -10.82 -27.55
N PRO A 804 -3.72 -10.07 -26.67
CA PRO A 804 -3.10 -8.98 -25.94
C PRO A 804 -2.02 -9.58 -25.03
N LEU A 805 -0.76 -9.25 -25.26
CA LEU A 805 0.37 -9.80 -24.52
C LEU A 805 0.87 -8.73 -23.55
N HIS A 806 0.87 -9.05 -22.27
CA HIS A 806 1.25 -8.17 -21.17
C HIS A 806 2.52 -8.66 -20.48
N ALA A 807 3.43 -7.72 -20.18
CA ALA A 807 4.61 -7.99 -19.35
C ALA A 807 4.56 -7.17 -18.07
N HIS A 808 4.74 -7.84 -16.94
CA HIS A 808 4.95 -7.20 -15.64
C HIS A 808 6.36 -6.60 -15.55
N GLY A 809 6.56 -5.69 -14.61
CA GLY A 809 7.85 -5.03 -14.39
C GLY A 809 8.11 -3.91 -15.39
N ALA A 810 9.30 -3.91 -16.00
CA ALA A 810 9.71 -2.85 -16.92
C ALA A 810 8.98 -2.93 -18.26
N HIS A 811 8.60 -1.77 -18.80
CA HIS A 811 7.99 -1.67 -20.13
C HIS A 811 9.00 -2.04 -21.21
N TYR A 812 8.52 -2.68 -22.26
CA TYR A 812 9.29 -3.03 -23.44
C TYR A 812 9.07 -2.03 -24.56
N TRP A 813 10.02 -1.94 -25.48
CA TRP A 813 9.81 -1.26 -26.75
C TRP A 813 9.09 -2.19 -27.70
N ASP A 814 7.97 -1.71 -28.22
CA ASP A 814 7.18 -2.40 -29.21
C ASP A 814 7.82 -2.25 -30.59
N MET A 815 8.46 -3.32 -31.06
CA MET A 815 9.14 -3.32 -32.36
C MET A 815 8.18 -3.61 -33.52
N GLY A 816 6.90 -3.86 -33.20
CA GLY A 816 5.82 -4.12 -34.14
C GLY A 816 5.49 -5.59 -34.32
N GLY A 817 4.54 -5.86 -35.21
CA GLY A 817 4.07 -7.21 -35.56
C GLY A 817 3.85 -7.42 -37.05
N GLY A 818 3.44 -8.63 -37.39
CA GLY A 818 3.11 -9.00 -38.76
C GLY A 818 2.53 -10.40 -38.90
N ASP A 819 2.03 -10.69 -40.09
CA ASP A 819 1.52 -11.99 -40.51
C ASP A 819 2.67 -13.01 -40.71
N GLY A 820 2.35 -14.29 -40.50
CA GLY A 820 3.20 -15.42 -40.79
C GLY A 820 4.40 -15.59 -39.86
N ALA A 821 5.50 -16.09 -40.41
CA ALA A 821 6.74 -16.31 -39.68
C ALA A 821 7.53 -15.01 -39.50
N TRP A 822 8.08 -14.82 -38.30
CA TRP A 822 8.96 -13.71 -38.00
C TRP A 822 10.26 -13.78 -38.83
N ASP A 823 10.68 -12.64 -39.36
CA ASP A 823 11.96 -12.46 -40.03
C ASP A 823 12.65 -11.16 -39.58
N ALA A 824 13.89 -11.29 -39.12
CA ALA A 824 14.69 -10.19 -38.57
C ALA A 824 14.90 -9.07 -39.60
N ALA A 825 15.23 -9.43 -40.84
CA ALA A 825 15.56 -8.46 -41.88
C ALA A 825 14.32 -7.64 -42.26
N THR A 826 13.16 -8.28 -42.33
CA THR A 826 11.87 -7.65 -42.60
C THR A 826 11.50 -6.66 -41.49
N MET A 827 11.61 -7.07 -40.23
CA MET A 827 11.34 -6.19 -39.08
C MET A 827 12.29 -4.99 -39.05
N GLU A 828 13.61 -5.21 -39.17
CA GLU A 828 14.59 -4.13 -39.16
C GLU A 828 14.42 -3.17 -40.34
N ALA A 829 14.10 -3.68 -41.54
CA ALA A 829 13.82 -2.85 -42.70
C ALA A 829 12.62 -1.91 -42.46
N ARG A 830 11.55 -2.41 -41.82
CA ARG A 830 10.38 -1.59 -41.46
C ARG A 830 10.75 -0.49 -40.46
N LEU A 831 11.53 -0.82 -39.44
CA LEU A 831 12.00 0.15 -38.44
C LEU A 831 12.90 1.24 -39.03
N LEU A 832 13.57 0.98 -40.16
CA LEU A 832 14.39 1.96 -40.88
C LEU A 832 13.60 2.79 -41.90
N GLY A 833 12.27 2.63 -41.97
CA GLY A 833 11.43 3.31 -42.96
C GLY A 833 11.49 2.70 -44.36
N GLY A 834 11.97 1.45 -44.49
CA GLY A 834 11.98 0.73 -45.75
C GLY A 834 10.56 0.45 -46.24
N ALA A 835 10.24 0.89 -47.45
CA ALA A 835 8.98 0.57 -48.13
C ALA A 835 8.90 -0.94 -48.40
N GLY A 836 8.04 -1.65 -47.66
CA GLY A 836 7.90 -3.09 -47.83
C GLY A 836 7.00 -3.79 -46.81
N ALA A 837 5.75 -3.35 -46.68
CA ALA A 837 4.58 -4.19 -46.37
C ALA A 837 3.41 -3.29 -45.93
N GLY A 838 2.76 -2.62 -46.88
CA GLY A 838 1.37 -2.22 -46.67
C GLY A 838 0.52 -3.48 -46.49
N SER A 839 -0.43 -3.42 -45.55
CA SER A 839 -1.69 -4.18 -45.47
C SER A 839 -1.71 -5.59 -46.09
N GLY A 840 -1.98 -6.59 -45.25
CA GLY A 840 -2.38 -7.93 -45.72
C GLY A 840 -3.41 -7.87 -46.85
N SER A 841 -3.09 -8.61 -47.91
CA SER A 841 -3.92 -9.14 -49.00
C SER A 841 -5.36 -8.59 -49.14
N GLY A 842 -5.51 -7.53 -49.93
CA GLY A 842 -6.68 -7.32 -50.79
C GLY A 842 -6.26 -7.62 -52.22
N SER A 843 -6.61 -8.79 -52.75
CA SER A 843 -6.50 -9.06 -54.18
C SER A 843 -7.54 -8.20 -54.91
N ASP A 844 -7.12 -7.07 -55.46
CA ASP A 844 -7.91 -6.43 -56.52
C ASP A 844 -7.00 -5.96 -57.66
N SER A 845 -7.07 -6.69 -58.76
CA SER A 845 -6.42 -6.36 -60.02
C SER A 845 -7.20 -5.22 -60.69
N GLY A 846 -6.79 -3.99 -60.43
CA GLY A 846 -7.30 -2.79 -61.08
C GLY A 846 -6.16 -1.90 -61.54
N SER A 847 -5.80 -2.01 -62.82
CA SER A 847 -4.89 -1.07 -63.47
C SER A 847 -5.57 0.28 -63.64
N ASP A 848 -5.09 1.32 -62.96
CA ASP A 848 -5.25 2.68 -63.48
C ASP A 848 -4.00 3.52 -63.23
N SER A 849 -3.50 4.09 -64.31
CA SER A 849 -2.29 4.88 -64.39
C SER A 849 -2.66 6.35 -64.43
N GLY A 850 -2.42 7.10 -63.36
CA GLY A 850 -2.55 8.55 -63.42
C GLY A 850 -2.60 9.28 -62.09
N SER A 851 -1.44 9.65 -61.55
CA SER A 851 -1.14 11.00 -61.05
C SER A 851 0.24 11.00 -60.39
N GLY A 852 1.11 11.90 -60.88
CA GLY A 852 2.45 12.12 -60.34
C GLY A 852 2.41 12.91 -59.04
N TRP A 853 1.89 12.29 -57.99
CA TRP A 853 2.06 12.73 -56.61
C TRP A 853 3.01 11.74 -55.96
N GLU A 854 4.29 12.11 -55.80
CA GLU A 854 5.17 11.34 -54.94
C GLU A 854 4.66 11.54 -53.51
N PRO A 855 4.21 10.48 -52.81
CA PRO A 855 3.82 10.61 -51.41
C PRO A 855 5.04 11.08 -50.61
N GLU A 856 4.84 12.01 -49.68
CA GLU A 856 5.90 12.34 -48.72
C GLU A 856 6.38 11.05 -48.06
N PRO A 857 7.71 10.87 -47.86
CA PRO A 857 8.23 9.67 -47.26
C PRO A 857 7.59 9.47 -45.89
N GLU A 858 6.93 8.31 -45.71
CA GLU A 858 6.40 7.86 -44.42
C GLU A 858 7.45 8.09 -43.33
N PRO A 859 7.09 8.70 -42.19
CA PRO A 859 8.05 8.94 -41.12
C PRO A 859 8.66 7.60 -40.69
N VAL A 860 9.99 7.57 -40.52
CA VAL A 860 10.69 6.41 -39.96
C VAL A 860 10.03 6.04 -38.62
N PRO A 861 9.58 4.78 -38.42
CA PRO A 861 8.96 4.37 -37.18
C PRO A 861 9.89 4.58 -35.98
N GLU A 862 9.34 5.10 -34.87
CA GLU A 862 10.07 5.29 -33.61
C GLU A 862 9.37 4.45 -32.52
N PRO A 863 9.84 3.22 -32.24
CA PRO A 863 9.23 2.34 -31.25
C PRO A 863 8.98 3.04 -29.91
N VAL A 864 7.76 2.93 -29.41
CA VAL A 864 7.36 3.47 -28.11
C VAL A 864 7.41 2.38 -27.05
N ARG A 865 7.58 2.79 -25.79
CA ARG A 865 7.47 1.88 -24.65
C ARG A 865 6.01 1.56 -24.36
N ARG A 866 5.74 0.29 -24.11
CA ARG A 866 4.43 -0.29 -23.82
C ARG A 866 4.60 -1.39 -22.77
N ASP A 867 3.52 -1.71 -22.07
CA ASP A 867 3.45 -2.95 -21.28
C ASP A 867 2.46 -3.96 -21.86
N THR A 868 1.53 -3.52 -22.73
CA THR A 868 0.58 -4.41 -23.42
C THR A 868 0.48 -4.10 -24.91
N THR A 869 0.77 -5.10 -25.73
CA THR A 869 0.66 -5.02 -27.20
C THR A 869 -0.07 -6.23 -27.75
N VAL A 870 -0.76 -6.06 -28.88
CA VAL A 870 -1.65 -7.09 -29.42
C VAL A 870 -0.92 -7.87 -30.50
N LEU A 871 -0.83 -9.18 -30.30
CA LEU A 871 -0.55 -10.14 -31.36
C LEU A 871 -1.88 -10.50 -32.03
N TYR A 872 -2.11 -9.96 -33.21
CA TYR A 872 -3.34 -10.17 -33.96
C TYR A 872 -3.37 -11.55 -34.62
N ARG A 873 -4.57 -12.09 -34.79
CA ARG A 873 -4.82 -13.12 -35.79
C ARG A 873 -4.88 -12.52 -37.20
N TYR A 874 -4.22 -13.18 -38.15
CA TYR A 874 -4.23 -12.83 -39.58
C TYR A 874 -5.05 -13.82 -40.42
N GLY A 875 -5.75 -14.74 -39.75
CA GLY A 875 -6.69 -15.69 -40.30
C GLY A 875 -7.73 -16.08 -39.27
N GLU A 876 -8.72 -16.86 -39.68
CA GLU A 876 -9.79 -17.31 -38.77
C GLU A 876 -9.49 -18.66 -38.12
N TRP A 877 -8.71 -19.51 -38.80
CA TRP A 877 -8.63 -20.93 -38.46
C TRP A 877 -7.33 -21.57 -38.93
N THR A 878 -6.88 -22.60 -38.18
CA THR A 878 -5.67 -23.38 -38.45
C THR A 878 -5.98 -24.84 -38.68
N PRO A 879 -5.40 -25.51 -39.70
CA PRO A 879 -5.60 -26.95 -39.91
C PRO A 879 -5.09 -27.80 -38.73
N ALA A 880 -5.73 -28.94 -38.44
CA ALA A 880 -5.51 -29.78 -37.24
C ALA A 880 -4.07 -30.11 -36.84
N ARG A 881 -3.17 -30.17 -37.83
CA ARG A 881 -1.77 -30.58 -37.64
C ARG A 881 -0.79 -29.56 -38.21
N ASP A 882 -1.29 -28.39 -38.59
CA ASP A 882 -0.44 -27.36 -39.12
C ASP A 882 0.36 -26.74 -37.97
N GLU A 883 1.68 -26.79 -38.10
CA GLU A 883 2.62 -26.09 -37.22
C GLU A 883 3.26 -24.94 -37.99
N ALA A 884 2.59 -24.41 -39.02
CA ALA A 884 3.01 -23.20 -39.69
C ALA A 884 2.78 -21.98 -38.79
N PRO A 885 3.77 -21.07 -38.67
CA PRO A 885 3.59 -19.81 -37.98
C PRO A 885 2.54 -18.91 -38.67
N GLN A 886 1.64 -18.32 -37.89
CA GLN A 886 0.47 -17.56 -38.37
C GLN A 886 0.55 -16.06 -38.13
N GLY A 887 1.43 -15.61 -37.23
CA GLY A 887 1.60 -14.20 -36.90
C GLY A 887 2.61 -14.00 -35.78
N TRP A 888 3.21 -12.82 -35.74
CA TRP A 888 4.27 -12.51 -34.79
C TRP A 888 4.18 -11.09 -34.20
N ARG A 889 4.74 -10.93 -33.00
CA ARG A 889 4.99 -9.65 -32.32
C ARG A 889 6.40 -9.66 -31.75
N ALA A 890 7.13 -8.57 -31.91
CA ALA A 890 8.51 -8.47 -31.43
C ALA A 890 8.67 -7.35 -30.41
N TRP A 891 9.34 -7.66 -29.30
CA TRP A 891 9.64 -6.72 -28.23
C TRP A 891 11.14 -6.62 -28.01
N ARG A 892 11.62 -5.44 -27.63
CA ARG A 892 12.94 -5.28 -27.05
C ARG A 892 12.82 -4.79 -25.62
N LEU A 893 13.60 -5.38 -24.72
CA LEU A 893 13.60 -5.02 -23.31
C LEU A 893 15.04 -4.90 -22.81
N ARG A 894 15.31 -3.88 -22.01
CA ARG A 894 16.54 -3.79 -21.21
C ARG A 894 16.25 -4.32 -19.81
N ALA A 895 16.97 -5.34 -19.39
CA ALA A 895 16.82 -5.94 -18.06
C ALA A 895 17.47 -5.04 -16.99
N GLU A 896 16.74 -4.02 -16.56
CA GLU A 896 17.20 -3.03 -15.57
C GLU A 896 16.59 -3.23 -14.19
N GLN A 897 15.66 -4.18 -14.08
CA GLN A 897 14.84 -4.42 -12.89
C GLN A 897 14.91 -5.89 -12.50
N ALA A 898 15.57 -6.18 -11.37
CA ALA A 898 15.61 -7.52 -10.80
C ALA A 898 14.26 -7.90 -10.20
N GLY A 899 13.87 -9.16 -10.32
CA GLY A 899 12.60 -9.65 -9.81
C GLY A 899 12.06 -10.85 -10.57
N VAL A 900 10.88 -11.30 -10.15
CA VAL A 900 10.14 -12.39 -10.78
C VAL A 900 8.88 -11.78 -11.37
N TRP A 901 8.78 -11.79 -12.68
CA TRP A 901 7.76 -11.07 -13.45
C TRP A 901 6.91 -12.05 -14.25
N MET A 902 5.59 -11.94 -14.14
CA MET A 902 4.71 -12.66 -15.06
C MET A 902 4.68 -11.98 -16.41
N VAL A 903 4.66 -12.79 -17.46
CA VAL A 903 4.42 -12.32 -18.83
C VAL A 903 3.40 -13.27 -19.43
N HIS A 904 2.24 -12.75 -19.83
CA HIS A 904 1.08 -13.56 -20.14
C HIS A 904 0.16 -12.92 -21.17
N CYS A 905 -0.75 -13.73 -21.73
CA CYS A 905 -1.88 -13.19 -22.45
C CYS A 905 -2.85 -12.53 -21.47
N HIS A 906 -3.31 -11.33 -21.79
CA HIS A 906 -4.25 -10.55 -21.01
C HIS A 906 -5.71 -10.85 -21.38
N THR A 907 -5.95 -11.87 -22.20
CA THR A 907 -7.25 -12.54 -22.31
C THR A 907 -7.39 -13.49 -21.12
N LEU A 908 -8.33 -13.21 -20.23
CA LEU A 908 -8.51 -13.86 -18.94
C LEU A 908 -8.75 -15.36 -19.07
N GLN A 909 -9.50 -15.79 -20.09
CA GLN A 909 -9.73 -17.21 -20.39
C GLN A 909 -8.42 -17.92 -20.77
N HIS A 910 -7.63 -17.36 -21.69
CA HIS A 910 -6.33 -17.91 -22.07
C HIS A 910 -5.38 -17.97 -20.88
N MET A 911 -5.48 -16.99 -19.97
CA MET A 911 -4.70 -16.95 -18.75
C MET A 911 -5.04 -18.13 -17.82
N VAL A 912 -6.32 -18.42 -17.61
CA VAL A 912 -6.80 -19.59 -16.84
C VAL A 912 -6.39 -20.91 -17.50
N GLU A 913 -6.46 -20.99 -18.83
CA GLU A 913 -6.03 -22.14 -19.64
C GLU A 913 -4.49 -22.28 -19.76
N GLY A 914 -3.75 -21.35 -19.16
CA GLY A 914 -2.32 -21.46 -18.86
C GLY A 914 -1.36 -20.78 -19.83
N MET A 915 -1.84 -19.79 -20.60
CA MET A 915 -1.04 -18.91 -21.47
C MET A 915 -0.22 -17.88 -20.68
N GLN A 916 0.59 -18.37 -19.74
CA GLN A 916 1.37 -17.57 -18.81
C GLN A 916 2.83 -18.07 -18.78
N THR A 917 3.75 -17.15 -18.51
CA THR A 917 5.15 -17.46 -18.27
C THR A 917 5.69 -16.64 -17.12
N VAL A 918 6.76 -17.14 -16.48
CA VAL A 918 7.47 -16.43 -15.43
C VAL A 918 8.90 -16.15 -15.88
N TRP A 919 9.29 -14.89 -15.76
CA TRP A 919 10.58 -14.35 -16.11
C TRP A 919 11.34 -13.97 -14.85
N VAL A 920 12.59 -14.40 -14.77
CA VAL A 920 13.43 -14.18 -13.60
C VAL A 920 14.58 -13.28 -14.01
N HIS A 921 14.51 -12.02 -13.60
CA HIS A 921 15.52 -11.02 -13.91
C HIS A 921 16.53 -10.91 -12.77
N GLY A 922 17.80 -11.10 -13.12
CA GLY A 922 18.92 -11.07 -12.20
C GLY A 922 19.38 -12.43 -11.70
N ASP A 923 20.56 -12.44 -11.09
CA ASP A 923 21.13 -13.62 -10.46
C ASP A 923 20.69 -13.75 -8.99
N ALA A 924 21.25 -14.73 -8.27
CA ALA A 924 20.94 -14.91 -6.86
C ALA A 924 21.26 -13.66 -6.01
N ALA A 925 22.34 -12.93 -6.31
CA ALA A 925 22.69 -11.74 -5.55
C ALA A 925 21.70 -10.59 -5.82
N ASP A 926 21.27 -10.43 -7.07
CA ASP A 926 20.28 -9.42 -7.46
C ASP A 926 18.91 -9.68 -6.80
N LEU A 927 18.45 -10.94 -6.84
CA LEU A 927 17.15 -11.36 -6.32
C LEU A 927 17.11 -11.39 -4.79
N MET A 928 18.23 -11.69 -4.14
CA MET A 928 18.33 -11.81 -2.68
C MET A 928 18.72 -10.49 -2.00
N ARG A 929 18.47 -9.37 -2.68
CA ARG A 929 18.70 -8.05 -2.12
C ARG A 929 17.91 -7.82 -0.84
N VAL A 930 16.71 -8.39 -0.72
CA VAL A 930 16.03 -8.56 0.56
C VAL A 930 16.54 -9.85 1.20
N GLY A 931 17.17 -9.79 2.37
CA GLY A 931 17.70 -11.00 2.99
C GLY A 931 16.59 -12.02 3.34
N PRO A 932 16.86 -13.35 3.38
CA PRO A 932 15.85 -14.34 3.77
C PRO A 932 15.20 -14.06 5.13
N VAL A 933 15.98 -13.50 6.08
CA VAL A 933 15.53 -13.11 7.42
C VAL A 933 14.46 -12.02 7.36
N ASP A 934 14.63 -11.08 6.43
CA ASP A 934 13.73 -9.97 6.17
C ASP A 934 12.50 -10.41 5.36
N ALA A 935 12.68 -11.38 4.45
CA ALA A 935 11.58 -11.96 3.70
C ALA A 935 10.74 -12.98 4.50
N GLN A 936 11.13 -13.32 5.75
CA GLN A 936 10.57 -14.45 6.53
C GLN A 936 9.03 -14.44 6.58
N GLY A 937 8.43 -13.27 6.71
CA GLY A 937 6.99 -13.12 6.78
C GLY A 937 6.23 -13.45 5.50
N TYR A 938 6.87 -13.22 4.35
CA TYR A 938 6.33 -13.54 3.03
C TYR A 938 6.45 -15.02 2.70
N LEU A 939 7.27 -15.76 3.45
CA LEU A 939 7.53 -17.16 3.12
C LEU A 939 6.31 -18.04 3.38
N GLU A 940 5.47 -17.71 4.35
CA GLU A 940 4.32 -18.53 4.74
C GLU A 940 3.00 -17.95 4.23
N TYR A 941 2.11 -18.81 3.74
CA TYR A 941 0.75 -18.42 3.35
C TYR A 941 -0.01 -17.92 4.59
N GLY A 942 -0.47 -16.67 4.56
CA GLY A 942 -1.05 -16.03 5.74
C GLY A 942 -0.04 -15.78 6.87
N GLY A 943 1.25 -15.76 6.55
CA GLY A 943 2.34 -15.39 7.47
C GLY A 943 2.21 -13.98 8.02
N ASP A 944 3.19 -13.54 8.80
CA ASP A 944 3.08 -12.31 9.59
C ASP A 944 3.02 -11.01 8.74
N VAL A 945 3.36 -11.05 7.44
CA VAL A 945 3.15 -9.93 6.49
C VAL A 945 1.68 -9.71 6.11
N TYR A 946 0.81 -10.69 6.37
CA TYR A 946 -0.63 -10.58 6.18
C TYR A 946 -1.27 -10.23 7.53
N GLY A 947 -1.93 -9.08 7.62
CA GLY A 947 -2.63 -8.68 8.83
C GLY A 947 -4.05 -9.22 8.89
N ASN A 948 -4.65 -9.25 10.08
CA ASN A 948 -6.06 -9.62 10.29
C ASN A 948 -6.67 -8.85 11.47
N GLY A 949 -7.85 -9.28 11.94
CA GLY A 949 -8.53 -8.67 13.09
C GLY A 949 -7.82 -8.82 14.44
N SER A 950 -6.75 -9.63 14.51
CA SER A 950 -6.03 -9.98 15.74
C SER A 950 -4.56 -9.54 15.74
N HIS A 951 -3.96 -9.24 14.58
CA HIS A 951 -2.61 -8.65 14.50
C HIS A 951 -2.40 -7.79 13.25
N ALA A 952 -1.47 -6.84 13.35
CA ALA A 952 -1.01 -6.02 12.22
C ALA A 952 -0.03 -6.82 11.33
N PRO A 953 0.12 -6.45 10.05
CA PRO A 953 1.10 -7.05 9.16
C PRO A 953 2.50 -6.56 9.53
N ARG A 954 3.50 -7.41 9.32
CA ARG A 954 4.91 -7.13 9.47
C ARG A 954 5.55 -7.10 8.08
N VAL A 955 5.29 -6.04 7.34
CA VAL A 955 5.85 -5.83 5.99
C VAL A 955 7.31 -5.43 6.11
N VAL A 956 8.18 -6.01 5.28
CA VAL A 956 9.57 -5.58 5.19
C VAL A 956 9.75 -4.73 3.95
N HIS A 957 10.29 -3.54 4.18
CA HIS A 957 10.44 -2.53 3.15
C HIS A 957 11.75 -2.73 2.41
N PHE A 958 11.68 -2.70 1.08
CA PHE A 958 12.86 -2.99 0.25
C PHE A 958 13.97 -1.93 0.36
N HIS A 959 13.63 -0.70 0.76
CA HIS A 959 14.60 0.36 1.02
C HIS A 959 15.31 0.23 2.38
N ASP A 960 14.81 -0.64 3.26
CA ASP A 960 15.39 -0.88 4.59
C ASP A 960 16.48 -1.95 4.57
N VAL A 961 16.64 -2.66 3.45
CA VAL A 961 17.69 -3.67 3.28
C VAL A 961 18.92 -3.00 2.67
N GLY A 962 19.59 -2.21 3.52
CA GLY A 962 20.82 -1.45 3.22
C GLY A 962 22.01 -1.97 4.01
#